data_AF-A0A538Q3T9-F1
#
_entry.id   AF-A0A538Q3T9-F1
#
_cell.length_a   1.000
_cell.length_b   1.000
_cell.length_c   1.000
_cell.angle_alpha   90.00
_cell.angle_beta   90.00
_cell.angle_gamma   90.00
#
_symmetry.space_group_name_H-M   'P 1'
#
loop_
_entity.id
_entity.type
_entity.pdbx_description
1 polymer ?
#
loop_
_entity_poly.entity_id
_entity_poly.type
_entity_poly.pdbx_seq_one_letter_code
_entity_poly.pdbx_strand_id
1 'polypeptide(L)'
;MIEWLRSAGRWLVNSPGAQLVLGAAVLALAFPAHASGALGLATLGGALGIAVLAAWPYVPMWLRSPPERTASALVLVVVAMVGVAVFRDIWSESPDWQMGDWGPQHAVLARVMPALPGLDVPVWNHAVSTGDAPLELYPSLSYLIAGHVALALGLGDDVPLAMMIVAVIVHVAIAVATAAIALAVAPRPVALGVGLLALVDTGAVAHGGTVGLFRWGLLHSAMALACSTIAALGVLAALRRPRLAASLAIWAATAVATIAHPAGLIAAAASMIALGAVALLASDVPPRRALAALGHVALGVALGAAAWMPLAARILAYGQHFPNPLRAPARLLEDLLAAPSPMTAFAALEYAGYAGLIAALWSRRARAVFIGAAGFVLLLGLCDAPYLALELTPGLGVARLGTERLAQLARPFVWAASGYALAIVGAHVAARWRGAPRRWQWVAAAVIGVIGGATLRALPDLWSSVSDRAANEARVYAPDPWGRAELTRWAEARARDLAPGAWARALFDEDTHEHFHLTAQTGLPSLHMGPEPDLLLRERIEDTSDASLARFNVRWVIGVGRSPELGDPGSERMIGYYHIRELPRWDGRFARIERGAGQVVVTRLDDRAVEVEVAAEGPVLVALGTGFYPRWRARHASGAAEPVYAYPAFPGARLHVVAAWLAPGHTTFTVDGPLPSDHDGRLITLLAALAAAAGVAVWRVRRWRYRALRVLAGWRARWPRLGAVAIRAGVPLALVALAARGCREAGDDARALELGGGLRATASVEARKLDGAWQDCDYSRLTGEYDCDGLLEARDATANLLNDAVPSWGFVTPAITASADTLGVEIRVRLRARLSGAYYAAVSEDEAELVVEGEPSRTIRRERLVYDDRGERAIKIRGRVPMTSWAFTLVREDTLLPPRPFLDGPPDDAPPEVRAIAGR
;
A
#
# COMPACT_ATOMS: atom_id res chain seq x y z
N MET A 1 -6.79 -66.14 4.99
CA MET A 1 -7.63 -65.07 4.39
C MET A 1 -9.12 -65.22 4.73
N ILE A 2 -9.76 -66.37 4.46
CA ILE A 2 -11.19 -66.60 4.74
C ILE A 2 -11.55 -66.50 6.23
N GLU A 3 -10.71 -67.03 7.13
CA GLU A 3 -10.94 -66.90 8.59
C GLU A 3 -10.80 -65.47 9.10
N TRP A 4 -9.87 -64.69 8.53
CA TRP A 4 -9.69 -63.28 8.84
C TRP A 4 -10.92 -62.46 8.38
N LEU A 5 -11.44 -62.73 7.18
CA LEU A 5 -12.68 -62.11 6.68
C LEU A 5 -13.90 -62.48 7.54
N ARG A 6 -14.02 -63.74 7.99
CA ARG A 6 -15.08 -64.16 8.92
C ARG A 6 -14.93 -63.51 10.30
N SER A 7 -13.71 -63.33 10.79
CA SER A 7 -13.43 -62.64 12.04
C SER A 7 -13.76 -61.15 11.97
N ALA A 8 -13.31 -60.48 10.91
CA ALA A 8 -13.60 -59.07 10.63
C ALA A 8 -15.10 -58.84 10.44
N GLY A 9 -15.79 -59.73 9.71
CA GLY A 9 -17.24 -59.68 9.52
C GLY A 9 -18.01 -59.84 10.84
N ARG A 10 -17.64 -60.82 11.68
CA ARG A 10 -18.24 -60.99 13.02
C ARG A 10 -17.98 -59.79 13.94
N TRP A 11 -16.76 -59.23 13.89
CA TRP A 11 -16.42 -58.03 14.65
C TRP A 11 -17.24 -56.82 14.19
N LEU A 12 -17.39 -56.63 12.88
CA LEU A 12 -18.18 -55.54 12.31
C LEU A 12 -19.67 -55.68 12.67
N VAL A 13 -20.24 -56.89 12.61
CA VAL A 13 -21.65 -57.16 12.97
C VAL A 13 -21.90 -56.94 14.47
N ASN A 14 -20.90 -57.15 15.33
CA ASN A 14 -21.05 -57.06 16.78
C ASN A 14 -20.56 -55.73 17.38
N SER A 15 -20.04 -54.80 16.57
CA SER A 15 -19.48 -53.53 17.04
C SER A 15 -20.27 -52.35 16.46
N PRO A 16 -21.21 -51.76 17.23
CA PRO A 16 -21.99 -50.60 16.79
C PRO A 16 -21.11 -49.43 16.36
N GLY A 17 -19.95 -49.25 17.00
CA GLY A 17 -18.97 -48.23 16.61
C GLY A 17 -18.33 -48.53 15.24
N ALA A 18 -18.00 -49.79 14.96
CA ALA A 18 -17.45 -50.18 13.65
C ALA A 18 -18.49 -50.03 12.53
N GLN A 19 -19.77 -50.33 12.82
CA GLN A 19 -20.89 -50.11 11.89
C GLN A 19 -21.09 -48.63 11.60
N LEU A 20 -21.03 -47.78 12.62
CA LEU A 20 -21.15 -46.34 12.49
C LEU A 20 -19.99 -45.76 11.63
N VAL A 21 -18.76 -46.19 11.88
CA VAL A 21 -17.57 -45.77 11.12
C VAL A 21 -17.61 -46.26 9.67
N LEU A 22 -18.01 -47.52 9.43
CA LEU A 22 -18.14 -48.04 8.08
C LEU A 22 -19.30 -47.37 7.31
N GLY A 23 -20.45 -47.20 7.95
CA GLY A 23 -21.57 -46.44 7.38
C GLY A 23 -21.19 -45.00 7.06
N ALA A 24 -20.42 -44.37 7.93
CA ALA A 24 -19.86 -43.04 7.71
C ALA A 24 -18.85 -42.99 6.55
N ALA A 25 -17.99 -44.02 6.40
CA ALA A 25 -17.07 -44.16 5.26
C ALA A 25 -17.84 -44.31 3.94
N VAL A 26 -18.87 -45.14 3.93
CA VAL A 26 -19.73 -45.35 2.75
C VAL A 26 -20.45 -44.05 2.39
N LEU A 27 -21.01 -43.34 3.38
CA LEU A 27 -21.66 -42.05 3.13
C LEU A 27 -20.67 -41.00 2.58
N ALA A 28 -19.47 -40.91 3.16
CA ALA A 28 -18.42 -39.98 2.74
C ALA A 28 -17.96 -40.24 1.29
N LEU A 29 -17.78 -41.51 0.92
CA LEU A 29 -17.31 -41.90 -0.42
C LEU A 29 -18.41 -41.83 -1.48
N ALA A 30 -19.64 -42.21 -1.12
CA ALA A 30 -20.76 -42.24 -2.07
C ALA A 30 -21.36 -40.86 -2.34
N PHE A 31 -21.23 -39.91 -1.40
CA PHE A 31 -21.89 -38.60 -1.48
C PHE A 31 -20.96 -37.44 -1.10
N PRO A 32 -19.78 -37.29 -1.73
CA PRO A 32 -18.75 -36.33 -1.30
C PRO A 32 -19.21 -34.87 -1.31
N ALA A 33 -20.18 -34.50 -2.15
CA ALA A 33 -20.71 -33.13 -2.26
C ALA A 33 -22.07 -32.91 -1.55
N HIS A 34 -22.59 -33.87 -0.77
CA HIS A 34 -23.88 -33.76 -0.09
C HIS A 34 -23.79 -33.79 1.43
N ALA A 35 -24.86 -33.31 2.09
CA ALA A 35 -24.95 -33.27 3.55
C ALA A 35 -24.78 -34.63 4.24
N SER A 36 -25.12 -35.72 3.56
CA SER A 36 -24.94 -37.11 4.01
C SER A 36 -23.47 -37.54 4.02
N GLY A 37 -22.70 -37.23 2.96
CA GLY A 37 -21.27 -37.50 2.95
C GLY A 37 -20.49 -36.64 3.95
N ALA A 38 -20.97 -35.42 4.21
CA ALA A 38 -20.45 -34.57 5.26
C ALA A 38 -20.69 -35.12 6.68
N LEU A 39 -21.86 -35.72 6.95
CA LEU A 39 -22.11 -36.47 8.18
C LEU A 39 -21.18 -37.69 8.28
N GLY A 40 -20.89 -38.33 7.15
CA GLY A 40 -19.88 -39.38 7.02
C GLY A 40 -18.48 -38.91 7.43
N LEU A 41 -17.95 -37.86 6.78
CA LEU A 41 -16.62 -37.30 7.09
C LEU A 41 -16.51 -36.80 8.53
N ALA A 42 -17.52 -36.12 9.07
CA ALA A 42 -17.53 -35.69 10.46
C ALA A 42 -17.49 -36.87 11.44
N THR A 43 -18.22 -37.94 11.14
CA THR A 43 -18.21 -39.18 11.93
C THR A 43 -16.88 -39.91 11.83
N LEU A 44 -16.24 -39.92 10.65
CA LEU A 44 -14.89 -40.46 10.46
C LEU A 44 -13.83 -39.63 11.17
N GLY A 45 -13.88 -38.30 11.08
CA GLY A 45 -12.97 -37.39 11.78
C GLY A 45 -13.13 -37.49 13.29
N GLY A 46 -14.38 -37.58 13.78
CA GLY A 46 -14.67 -37.86 15.19
C GLY A 46 -14.15 -39.22 15.64
N ALA A 47 -14.36 -40.27 14.84
CA ALA A 47 -13.85 -41.61 15.14
C ALA A 47 -12.32 -41.69 15.10
N LEU A 48 -11.68 -41.02 14.14
CA LEU A 48 -10.22 -40.90 14.07
C LEU A 48 -9.69 -40.10 15.26
N GLY A 49 -10.35 -39.02 15.65
CA GLY A 49 -10.02 -38.24 16.84
C GLY A 49 -10.14 -39.06 18.12
N ILE A 50 -11.19 -39.87 18.26
CA ILE A 50 -11.37 -40.80 19.38
C ILE A 50 -10.31 -41.91 19.33
N ALA A 51 -10.01 -42.47 18.16
CA ALA A 51 -8.99 -43.50 17.98
C ALA A 51 -7.59 -42.96 18.31
N VAL A 52 -7.27 -41.74 17.88
CA VAL A 52 -6.03 -41.04 18.22
C VAL A 52 -5.98 -40.77 19.73
N LEU A 53 -7.06 -40.28 20.35
CA LEU A 53 -7.12 -40.06 21.79
C LEU A 53 -7.00 -41.37 22.60
N ALA A 54 -7.59 -42.45 22.12
CA ALA A 54 -7.53 -43.78 22.74
C ALA A 54 -6.15 -44.43 22.54
N ALA A 55 -5.52 -44.22 21.39
CA ALA A 55 -4.15 -44.69 21.11
C ALA A 55 -3.09 -43.81 21.77
N TRP A 56 -3.40 -42.53 22.06
CA TRP A 56 -2.46 -41.52 22.58
C TRP A 56 -1.64 -42.03 23.77
N PRO A 57 -2.21 -42.68 24.81
CA PRO A 57 -1.46 -43.21 25.94
C PRO A 57 -0.42 -44.28 25.57
N TYR A 58 -0.60 -44.95 24.43
CA TYR A 58 0.25 -46.03 23.93
C TYR A 58 1.30 -45.54 22.90
N VAL A 59 1.13 -44.34 22.37
CA VAL A 59 2.11 -43.71 21.49
C VAL A 59 3.42 -43.47 22.26
N PRO A 60 4.60 -43.69 21.64
CA PRO A 60 5.89 -43.42 22.29
C PRO A 60 5.96 -42.01 22.91
N MET A 61 6.60 -41.90 24.07
CA MET A 61 6.66 -40.65 24.84
C MET A 61 7.27 -39.49 24.05
N TRP A 62 8.20 -39.78 23.14
CA TRP A 62 8.82 -38.78 22.27
C TRP A 62 7.87 -38.21 21.21
N LEU A 63 6.80 -38.93 20.81
CA LEU A 63 5.76 -38.42 19.92
C LEU A 63 4.68 -37.65 20.70
N ARG A 64 4.38 -38.09 21.93
CA ARG A 64 3.42 -37.41 22.82
C ARG A 64 3.96 -36.08 23.35
N SER A 65 5.25 -36.06 23.66
CA SER A 65 5.95 -34.95 24.29
C SER A 65 7.28 -34.71 23.58
N PRO A 66 7.27 -34.37 22.28
CA PRO A 66 8.48 -34.09 21.54
C PRO A 66 9.27 -32.95 22.20
N PRO A 67 10.62 -32.96 22.09
CA PRO A 67 11.43 -31.85 22.57
C PRO A 67 10.90 -30.52 22.05
N GLU A 68 10.91 -29.47 22.88
CA GLU A 68 10.27 -28.18 22.56
C GLU A 68 10.67 -27.66 21.17
N ARG A 69 11.95 -27.82 20.81
CA ARG A 69 12.49 -27.41 19.50
C ARG A 69 11.91 -28.22 18.35
N THR A 70 11.85 -29.54 18.49
CA THR A 70 11.31 -30.45 17.46
C THR A 70 9.83 -30.20 17.26
N ALA A 71 9.08 -30.01 18.35
CA ALA A 71 7.65 -29.73 18.30
C ALA A 71 7.35 -28.39 17.63
N SER A 72 8.14 -27.35 17.93
CA SER A 72 8.03 -26.06 17.25
C SER A 72 8.45 -26.15 15.78
N ALA A 73 9.53 -26.86 15.46
CA ALA A 73 9.95 -27.10 14.08
C ALA A 73 8.86 -27.83 13.28
N LEU A 74 8.20 -28.83 13.88
CA LEU A 74 7.10 -29.54 13.25
C LEU A 74 5.93 -28.61 12.91
N VAL A 75 5.54 -27.70 13.82
CA VAL A 75 4.50 -26.71 13.53
C VAL A 75 4.87 -25.88 12.30
N LEU A 76 6.10 -25.35 12.25
CA LEU A 76 6.55 -24.52 11.14
C LEU A 76 6.66 -25.30 9.82
N VAL A 77 7.17 -26.53 9.88
CA VAL A 77 7.27 -27.42 8.72
C VAL A 77 5.89 -27.79 8.20
N VAL A 78 4.92 -28.08 9.08
CA VAL A 78 3.54 -28.36 8.66
C VAL A 78 2.93 -27.16 7.96
N VAL A 79 3.04 -25.95 8.53
CA VAL A 79 2.53 -24.73 7.87
C VAL A 79 3.19 -24.52 6.51
N ALA A 80 4.51 -24.70 6.41
CA ALA A 80 5.24 -24.55 5.15
C ALA A 80 4.85 -25.59 4.09
N MET A 81 4.81 -26.88 4.46
CA MET A 81 4.42 -27.98 3.56
C MET A 81 2.99 -27.82 3.09
N VAL A 82 2.09 -27.42 3.99
CA VAL A 82 0.71 -27.13 3.65
C VAL A 82 0.62 -25.92 2.71
N GLY A 83 1.42 -24.87 2.93
CA GLY A 83 1.53 -23.75 2.00
C GLY A 83 1.94 -24.15 0.60
N VAL A 84 3.02 -24.94 0.48
CA VAL A 84 3.46 -25.46 -0.83
C VAL A 84 2.38 -26.31 -1.48
N ALA A 85 1.66 -27.12 -0.70
CA ALA A 85 0.58 -27.97 -1.22
C ALA A 85 -0.66 -27.17 -1.65
N VAL A 86 -1.08 -26.16 -0.88
CA VAL A 86 -2.25 -25.32 -1.17
C VAL A 86 -2.03 -24.48 -2.43
N PHE A 87 -0.81 -23.99 -2.64
CA PHE A 87 -0.48 -23.17 -3.80
C PHE A 87 0.17 -23.96 -4.93
N ARG A 88 0.07 -25.31 -4.94
CA ARG A 88 0.74 -26.18 -5.90
C ARG A 88 0.57 -25.71 -7.35
N ASP A 89 -0.64 -25.39 -7.76
CA ASP A 89 -0.95 -25.06 -9.15
C ASP A 89 -0.32 -23.72 -9.56
N ILE A 90 -0.19 -22.79 -8.62
CA ILE A 90 0.49 -21.49 -8.80
C ILE A 90 2.00 -21.66 -9.08
N TRP A 91 2.62 -22.79 -8.67
CA TRP A 91 4.04 -23.04 -8.95
C TRP A 91 4.32 -23.45 -10.41
N SER A 92 3.30 -23.88 -11.14
CA SER A 92 3.46 -24.46 -12.48
C SER A 92 2.64 -23.79 -13.57
N GLU A 93 1.58 -23.07 -13.19
CA GLU A 93 0.73 -22.37 -14.14
C GLU A 93 1.06 -20.89 -14.07
N SER A 94 1.49 -20.31 -15.21
CA SER A 94 1.52 -18.86 -15.33
C SER A 94 0.08 -18.35 -15.22
N PRO A 95 -0.25 -17.47 -14.25
CA PRO A 95 -1.56 -16.87 -14.17
C PRO A 95 -1.98 -16.19 -15.46
N ASP A 96 -3.27 -15.91 -15.54
CA ASP A 96 -3.80 -14.94 -16.48
C ASP A 96 -3.89 -13.62 -15.72
N TRP A 97 -2.77 -12.91 -15.62
CA TRP A 97 -2.48 -11.77 -14.73
C TRP A 97 -3.22 -10.49 -15.14
N GLN A 98 -4.51 -10.59 -15.39
CA GLN A 98 -5.26 -9.59 -16.14
C GLN A 98 -5.74 -8.41 -15.28
N MET A 99 -5.36 -8.35 -14.00
CA MET A 99 -5.81 -7.37 -13.00
C MET A 99 -4.66 -6.93 -12.07
N GLY A 100 -4.78 -5.72 -11.51
CA GLY A 100 -3.88 -5.17 -10.49
C GLY A 100 -2.47 -4.80 -10.97
N ASP A 101 -1.51 -4.76 -10.06
CA ASP A 101 -0.16 -4.22 -10.33
C ASP A 101 0.74 -5.19 -11.12
N TRP A 102 0.23 -6.34 -11.56
CA TRP A 102 1.06 -7.38 -12.20
C TRP A 102 1.55 -7.02 -13.60
N GLY A 103 0.74 -6.32 -14.40
CA GLY A 103 1.14 -5.82 -15.72
C GLY A 103 2.29 -4.82 -15.65
N PRO A 104 2.13 -3.77 -14.84
CA PRO A 104 3.21 -2.88 -14.44
C PRO A 104 4.51 -3.61 -14.05
N GLN A 105 4.42 -4.58 -13.14
CA GLN A 105 5.59 -5.30 -12.65
C GLN A 105 6.24 -6.19 -13.71
N HIS A 106 5.44 -6.82 -14.57
CA HIS A 106 5.94 -7.60 -15.70
C HIS A 106 6.70 -6.71 -16.68
N ALA A 107 6.18 -5.52 -17.01
CA ALA A 107 6.85 -4.56 -17.90
C ALA A 107 8.23 -4.16 -17.35
N VAL A 108 8.29 -3.83 -16.05
CA VAL A 108 9.54 -3.50 -15.35
C VAL A 108 10.52 -4.67 -15.39
N LEU A 109 10.04 -5.87 -15.06
CA LEU A 109 10.93 -7.00 -14.94
C LEU A 109 11.46 -7.46 -16.29
N ALA A 110 10.64 -7.53 -17.34
CA ALA A 110 11.07 -7.81 -18.72
C ALA A 110 12.17 -6.85 -19.21
N ARG A 111 12.10 -5.60 -18.75
CA ARG A 111 13.04 -4.52 -19.03
C ARG A 111 14.36 -4.63 -18.26
N VAL A 112 14.32 -5.11 -17.01
CA VAL A 112 15.49 -5.29 -16.15
C VAL A 112 16.23 -6.60 -16.43
N MET A 113 15.51 -7.65 -16.83
CA MET A 113 16.01 -9.01 -17.03
C MET A 113 17.28 -9.09 -17.91
N PRO A 114 17.39 -8.40 -19.06
CA PRO A 114 18.61 -8.43 -19.88
C PRO A 114 19.86 -7.89 -19.18
N ALA A 115 19.70 -7.00 -18.19
CA ALA A 115 20.80 -6.35 -17.49
C ALA A 115 21.20 -7.06 -16.17
N LEU A 116 20.34 -7.92 -15.62
CA LEU A 116 20.58 -8.63 -14.35
C LEU A 116 21.88 -9.45 -14.30
N PRO A 117 22.30 -10.19 -15.34
CA PRO A 117 23.54 -10.96 -15.30
C PRO A 117 24.80 -10.11 -15.03
N GLY A 118 24.77 -8.82 -15.36
CA GLY A 118 25.86 -7.87 -15.11
C GLY A 118 25.80 -7.18 -13.75
N LEU A 119 24.73 -7.40 -12.95
CA LEU A 119 24.37 -6.59 -11.76
C LEU A 119 24.17 -5.10 -12.05
N ASP A 120 24.13 -4.71 -13.33
CA ASP A 120 23.84 -3.35 -13.76
C ASP A 120 22.33 -3.15 -13.74
N VAL A 121 21.80 -2.67 -12.61
CA VAL A 121 20.42 -2.19 -12.58
C VAL A 121 20.40 -0.87 -13.36
N PRO A 122 19.70 -0.77 -14.50
CA PRO A 122 19.71 0.46 -15.26
C PRO A 122 19.18 1.60 -14.40
N VAL A 123 19.85 2.77 -14.41
CA VAL A 123 19.44 3.95 -13.62
C VAL A 123 17.98 4.35 -13.92
N TRP A 124 17.51 4.04 -15.13
CA TRP A 124 16.14 4.27 -15.58
C TRP A 124 15.13 3.24 -15.09
N ASN A 125 15.49 2.15 -14.41
CA ASN A 125 14.48 1.30 -13.74
C ASN A 125 13.68 2.10 -12.67
N HIS A 126 14.18 3.28 -12.30
CA HIS A 126 13.46 4.29 -11.52
C HIS A 126 12.75 5.37 -12.37
N ALA A 127 12.87 5.29 -13.69
CA ALA A 127 12.39 6.25 -14.70
C ALA A 127 11.40 5.65 -15.71
N VAL A 128 11.40 4.34 -15.99
CA VAL A 128 10.32 3.69 -16.72
C VAL A 128 9.11 3.68 -15.81
N SER A 129 8.15 4.51 -16.19
CA SER A 129 6.94 4.68 -15.44
C SER A 129 5.97 3.58 -15.78
N THR A 130 5.66 2.75 -14.80
CA THR A 130 4.52 1.85 -14.89
C THR A 130 3.26 2.51 -14.41
N GLY A 131 3.30 3.83 -14.26
CA GLY A 131 2.21 4.56 -13.69
C GLY A 131 1.80 4.14 -12.28
N ASP A 132 2.73 3.63 -11.48
CA ASP A 132 2.50 3.20 -10.09
C ASP A 132 3.71 3.66 -9.24
N ALA A 133 3.61 4.73 -8.41
CA ALA A 133 4.71 5.20 -7.54
C ALA A 133 5.24 4.11 -6.63
N PRO A 134 4.43 3.18 -6.09
CA PRO A 134 4.93 1.94 -5.57
C PRO A 134 6.06 1.33 -6.38
N LEU A 135 5.91 1.21 -7.69
CA LEU A 135 6.87 0.52 -8.53
C LEU A 135 8.07 1.41 -8.90
N GLU A 136 7.88 2.73 -8.96
CA GLU A 136 8.92 3.71 -9.32
C GLU A 136 9.70 4.29 -8.12
N LEU A 137 9.09 4.32 -6.93
CA LEU A 137 9.61 4.91 -5.69
C LEU A 137 10.01 3.86 -4.65
N TYR A 138 9.63 2.59 -4.80
CA TYR A 138 10.14 1.52 -3.93
C TYR A 138 11.49 1.00 -4.43
N PRO A 139 12.39 0.60 -3.52
CA PRO A 139 13.67 0.07 -3.95
C PRO A 139 13.44 -1.25 -4.70
N SER A 140 14.16 -1.42 -5.80
CA SER A 140 13.96 -2.48 -6.82
C SER A 140 14.17 -3.92 -6.34
N LEU A 141 14.40 -4.14 -5.05
CA LEU A 141 14.83 -5.42 -4.51
C LEU A 141 13.86 -6.57 -4.83
N SER A 142 12.55 -6.34 -4.77
CA SER A 142 11.57 -7.39 -5.09
C SER A 142 11.68 -7.83 -6.56
N TYR A 143 11.90 -6.89 -7.49
CA TYR A 143 12.15 -7.18 -8.90
C TYR A 143 13.47 -7.89 -9.12
N LEU A 144 14.52 -7.44 -8.46
CA LEU A 144 15.82 -8.10 -8.55
C LEU A 144 15.70 -9.54 -8.07
N ILE A 145 15.04 -9.79 -6.94
CA ILE A 145 14.78 -11.14 -6.45
C ILE A 145 13.97 -11.94 -7.46
N ALA A 146 12.85 -11.40 -7.95
CA ALA A 146 11.99 -12.09 -8.91
C ALA A 146 12.71 -12.42 -10.23
N GLY A 147 13.51 -11.49 -10.74
CA GLY A 147 14.30 -11.71 -11.96
C GLY A 147 15.43 -12.71 -11.78
N HIS A 148 16.11 -12.70 -10.63
CA HIS A 148 17.10 -13.74 -10.33
C HIS A 148 16.44 -15.11 -10.15
N VAL A 149 15.22 -15.17 -9.59
CA VAL A 149 14.43 -16.40 -9.54
C VAL A 149 14.05 -16.84 -10.96
N ALA A 150 13.63 -15.92 -11.82
CA ALA A 150 13.30 -16.21 -13.21
C ALA A 150 14.50 -16.81 -13.95
N LEU A 151 15.68 -16.18 -13.85
CA LEU A 151 16.92 -16.68 -14.45
C LEU A 151 17.33 -18.04 -13.87
N ALA A 152 17.24 -18.22 -12.55
CA ALA A 152 17.64 -19.46 -11.88
C ALA A 152 16.73 -20.66 -12.23
N LEU A 153 15.46 -20.40 -12.55
CA LEU A 153 14.48 -21.42 -12.92
C LEU A 153 14.33 -21.60 -14.44
N GLY A 154 15.05 -20.82 -15.26
CA GLY A 154 14.90 -20.84 -16.72
C GLY A 154 13.58 -20.22 -17.20
N LEU A 155 12.95 -19.36 -16.39
CA LEU A 155 11.70 -18.65 -16.69
C LEU A 155 11.97 -17.25 -17.28
N GLY A 156 13.01 -17.12 -18.09
CA GLY A 156 13.37 -15.83 -18.72
C GLY A 156 12.27 -15.27 -19.62
N ASP A 157 11.52 -16.16 -20.28
CA ASP A 157 10.41 -15.84 -21.17
C ASP A 157 9.04 -15.92 -20.47
N ASP A 158 8.99 -16.38 -19.22
CA ASP A 158 7.79 -16.46 -18.37
C ASP A 158 8.08 -15.80 -17.01
N VAL A 159 8.52 -14.55 -17.12
CA VAL A 159 8.75 -13.64 -16.01
C VAL A 159 7.56 -13.59 -15.05
N PRO A 160 6.30 -13.58 -15.53
CA PRO A 160 5.18 -13.64 -14.62
C PRO A 160 5.27 -14.88 -13.72
N LEU A 161 5.38 -16.11 -14.23
CA LEU A 161 5.41 -17.30 -13.37
C LEU A 161 6.47 -17.21 -12.25
N ALA A 162 7.64 -16.65 -12.54
CA ALA A 162 8.68 -16.41 -11.52
C ALA A 162 8.21 -15.48 -10.40
N MET A 163 7.46 -14.42 -10.73
CA MET A 163 6.87 -13.52 -9.74
C MET A 163 5.84 -14.20 -8.84
N MET A 164 5.02 -15.13 -9.38
CA MET A 164 4.04 -15.89 -8.59
C MET A 164 4.76 -16.79 -7.60
N ILE A 165 5.80 -17.47 -8.06
CA ILE A 165 6.64 -18.32 -7.22
C ILE A 165 7.20 -17.50 -6.05
N VAL A 166 7.70 -16.29 -6.31
CA VAL A 166 8.20 -15.39 -5.26
C VAL A 166 7.07 -14.97 -4.31
N ALA A 167 5.89 -14.62 -4.84
CA ALA A 167 4.73 -14.27 -4.04
C ALA A 167 4.30 -15.42 -3.11
N VAL A 168 4.21 -16.66 -3.62
CA VAL A 168 3.90 -17.84 -2.80
C VAL A 168 4.95 -18.03 -1.70
N ILE A 169 6.24 -17.93 -2.03
CA ILE A 169 7.33 -18.05 -1.03
C ILE A 169 7.18 -16.98 0.07
N VAL A 170 6.90 -15.73 -0.32
CA VAL A 170 6.71 -14.62 0.61
C VAL A 170 5.49 -14.84 1.50
N HIS A 171 4.36 -15.26 0.94
CA HIS A 171 3.14 -15.51 1.71
C HIS A 171 3.30 -16.66 2.71
N VAL A 172 3.90 -17.77 2.26
CA VAL A 172 4.23 -18.90 3.13
C VAL A 172 5.18 -18.45 4.23
N ALA A 173 6.17 -17.61 3.93
CA ALA A 173 7.07 -17.07 4.94
C ALA A 173 6.33 -16.20 5.98
N ILE A 174 5.37 -15.38 5.56
CA ILE A 174 4.51 -14.58 6.47
C ILE A 174 3.70 -15.51 7.38
N ALA A 175 3.04 -16.54 6.83
CA ALA A 175 2.24 -17.49 7.60
C ALA A 175 3.09 -18.27 8.62
N VAL A 176 4.26 -18.77 8.19
CA VAL A 176 5.23 -19.46 9.06
C VAL A 176 5.76 -18.51 10.14
N ALA A 177 6.11 -17.28 9.80
CA ALA A 177 6.58 -16.29 10.76
C ALA A 177 5.47 -15.93 11.77
N THR A 178 4.23 -15.77 11.31
CA THR A 178 3.05 -15.54 12.18
C THR A 178 2.86 -16.70 13.15
N ALA A 179 2.93 -17.94 12.69
CA ALA A 179 2.90 -19.14 13.55
C ALA A 179 4.05 -19.13 14.57
N ALA A 180 5.25 -18.74 14.16
CA ALA A 180 6.42 -18.64 15.04
C ALA A 180 6.29 -17.53 16.09
N ILE A 181 5.67 -16.39 15.75
CA ILE A 181 5.34 -15.33 16.71
C ILE A 181 4.27 -15.84 17.69
N ALA A 182 3.23 -16.52 17.20
CA ALA A 182 2.20 -17.14 18.04
C ALA A 182 2.78 -18.18 19.00
N LEU A 183 3.73 -19.01 18.56
CA LEU A 183 4.46 -19.99 19.40
C LEU A 183 5.20 -19.33 20.59
N ALA A 184 5.47 -18.03 20.52
CA ALA A 184 6.12 -17.31 21.61
C ALA A 184 5.18 -17.05 22.81
N VAL A 185 3.86 -17.12 22.61
CA VAL A 185 2.83 -16.73 23.59
C VAL A 185 1.71 -17.76 23.74
N ALA A 186 1.45 -18.61 22.74
CA ALA A 186 0.37 -19.57 22.71
C ALA A 186 0.87 -21.04 22.68
N PRO A 187 0.04 -22.02 23.10
CA PRO A 187 0.31 -23.44 22.90
C PRO A 187 0.47 -23.79 21.42
N ARG A 188 1.29 -24.79 21.12
CA ARG A 188 1.62 -25.22 19.76
C ARG A 188 0.41 -25.53 18.86
N PRO A 189 -0.65 -26.21 19.34
CA PRO A 189 -1.83 -26.47 18.50
C PRO A 189 -2.53 -25.17 18.09
N VAL A 190 -2.61 -24.19 19.00
CA VAL A 190 -3.20 -22.88 18.71
C VAL A 190 -2.31 -22.12 17.73
N ALA A 191 -1.00 -22.12 17.93
CA ALA A 191 -0.06 -21.46 17.01
C ALA A 191 -0.06 -22.10 15.60
N LEU A 192 -0.21 -23.43 15.51
CA LEU A 192 -0.41 -24.13 14.24
C LEU A 192 -1.70 -23.67 13.57
N GLY A 193 -2.81 -23.61 14.30
CA GLY A 193 -4.08 -23.10 13.79
C GLY A 193 -3.97 -21.67 13.27
N VAL A 194 -3.34 -20.76 14.04
CA VAL A 194 -3.07 -19.38 13.60
C VAL A 194 -2.25 -19.35 12.31
N GLY A 195 -1.19 -20.18 12.20
CA GLY A 195 -0.37 -20.27 10.99
C GLY A 195 -1.13 -20.78 9.76
N LEU A 196 -1.92 -21.85 9.93
CA LEU A 196 -2.73 -22.42 8.85
C LEU A 196 -3.84 -21.47 8.40
N LEU A 197 -4.48 -20.77 9.34
CA LEU A 197 -5.47 -19.76 9.00
C LEU A 197 -4.82 -18.57 8.26
N ALA A 198 -3.57 -18.20 8.61
CA ALA A 198 -2.90 -17.05 8.02
C ALA A 198 -2.52 -17.33 6.57
N LEU A 199 -2.21 -18.59 6.28
CA LEU A 199 -1.91 -19.09 4.96
C LEU A 199 -3.13 -18.99 4.01
N VAL A 200 -4.33 -19.24 4.52
CA VAL A 200 -5.56 -19.35 3.72
C VAL A 200 -6.44 -18.10 3.78
N ASP A 201 -5.96 -17.05 4.46
CA ASP A 201 -6.74 -15.83 4.59
C ASP A 201 -6.68 -14.96 3.33
N THR A 202 -7.85 -14.58 2.84
CA THR A 202 -8.00 -13.75 1.64
C THR A 202 -7.63 -12.30 1.90
N GLY A 203 -8.03 -11.77 3.05
CA GLY A 203 -7.90 -10.38 3.41
C GLY A 203 -8.56 -9.42 2.40
N ALA A 204 -8.42 -8.13 2.65
CA ALA A 204 -8.66 -7.10 1.63
C ALA A 204 -7.32 -6.64 1.03
N VAL A 205 -7.39 -5.94 -0.12
CA VAL A 205 -6.24 -5.52 -0.95
C VAL A 205 -5.05 -5.02 -0.13
N ALA A 206 -5.25 -4.00 0.71
CA ALA A 206 -4.17 -3.37 1.46
C ALA A 206 -3.95 -3.93 2.87
N HIS A 207 -4.71 -4.95 3.30
CA HIS A 207 -4.69 -5.48 4.68
C HIS A 207 -3.83 -6.75 4.83
N GLY A 208 -3.15 -7.17 3.75
CA GLY A 208 -2.37 -8.41 3.67
C GLY A 208 -3.27 -9.64 3.55
N GLY A 209 -2.92 -10.62 2.73
CA GLY A 209 -3.77 -11.77 2.43
C GLY A 209 -3.57 -12.24 0.99
N THR A 210 -4.24 -13.32 0.60
CA THR A 210 -4.13 -13.86 -0.77
C THR A 210 -4.63 -12.87 -1.82
N VAL A 211 -5.66 -12.07 -1.53
CA VAL A 211 -6.21 -11.08 -2.48
C VAL A 211 -5.19 -10.01 -2.79
N GLY A 212 -4.67 -9.32 -1.78
CA GLY A 212 -3.72 -8.22 -1.98
C GLY A 212 -2.45 -8.67 -2.70
N LEU A 213 -1.98 -9.88 -2.41
CA LEU A 213 -0.76 -10.39 -3.00
C LEU A 213 -0.97 -10.99 -4.39
N PHE A 214 -1.95 -11.89 -4.57
CA PHE A 214 -2.12 -12.65 -5.82
C PHE A 214 -3.05 -11.97 -6.82
N ARG A 215 -4.06 -11.20 -6.38
CA ARG A 215 -4.91 -10.44 -7.29
C ARG A 215 -4.30 -9.09 -7.66
N TRP A 216 -3.71 -8.40 -6.68
CA TRP A 216 -3.21 -7.03 -6.87
C TRP A 216 -1.69 -6.93 -7.03
N GLY A 217 -0.95 -8.02 -6.84
CA GLY A 217 0.50 -8.00 -7.05
C GLY A 217 1.27 -7.21 -6.01
N LEU A 218 0.79 -7.03 -4.78
CA LEU A 218 1.45 -6.22 -3.75
C LEU A 218 2.70 -6.87 -3.13
N LEU A 219 3.63 -7.33 -3.99
CA LEU A 219 4.79 -8.14 -3.64
C LEU A 219 5.81 -7.38 -2.78
N HIS A 220 6.03 -6.10 -3.04
CA HIS A 220 6.97 -5.25 -2.29
C HIS A 220 6.58 -5.13 -0.82
N SER A 221 5.32 -4.79 -0.56
CA SER A 221 4.79 -4.66 0.80
C SER A 221 4.76 -6.01 1.53
N ALA A 222 4.40 -7.09 0.83
CA ALA A 222 4.43 -8.45 1.37
C ALA A 222 5.86 -8.90 1.71
N MET A 223 6.85 -8.62 0.85
CA MET A 223 8.26 -8.92 1.12
C MET A 223 8.77 -8.16 2.35
N ALA A 224 8.41 -6.87 2.48
CA ALA A 224 8.73 -6.08 3.66
C ALA A 224 8.03 -6.61 4.93
N LEU A 225 6.79 -7.09 4.83
CA LEU A 225 6.08 -7.74 5.93
C LEU A 225 6.77 -9.06 6.36
N ALA A 226 7.13 -9.91 5.39
CA ALA A 226 7.84 -11.16 5.66
C ALA A 226 9.17 -10.88 6.40
N CYS A 227 9.94 -9.93 5.91
CA CYS A 227 11.21 -9.55 6.54
C CYS A 227 11.00 -8.88 7.91
N SER A 228 9.96 -8.05 8.07
CA SER A 228 9.62 -7.43 9.36
C SER A 228 9.22 -8.46 10.41
N THR A 229 8.45 -9.48 10.03
CA THR A 229 8.08 -10.59 10.92
C THR A 229 9.28 -11.46 11.28
N ILE A 230 10.21 -11.71 10.35
CA ILE A 230 11.49 -12.38 10.65
C ILE A 230 12.34 -11.54 11.62
N ALA A 231 12.39 -10.21 11.44
CA ALA A 231 13.06 -9.32 12.38
C ALA A 231 12.42 -9.40 13.77
N ALA A 232 11.09 -9.43 13.85
CA ALA A 232 10.34 -9.62 15.10
C ALA A 232 10.67 -10.97 15.77
N LEU A 233 10.86 -12.05 15.02
CA LEU A 233 11.36 -13.33 15.55
C LEU A 233 12.78 -13.20 16.12
N GLY A 234 13.65 -12.47 15.43
CA GLY A 234 14.98 -12.10 15.92
C GLY A 234 14.91 -11.33 17.25
N VAL A 235 13.98 -10.38 17.37
CA VAL A 235 13.70 -9.63 18.61
C VAL A 235 13.23 -10.57 19.72
N LEU A 236 12.23 -11.42 19.47
CA LEU A 236 11.72 -12.39 20.45
C LEU A 236 12.81 -13.35 20.93
N ALA A 237 13.68 -13.80 20.02
CA ALA A 237 14.85 -14.61 20.35
C ALA A 237 15.86 -13.82 21.20
N ALA A 238 16.15 -12.57 20.85
CA ALA A 238 17.06 -11.70 21.60
C ALA A 238 16.54 -11.40 23.02
N LEU A 239 15.23 -11.19 23.18
CA LEU A 239 14.56 -11.02 24.48
C LEU A 239 14.69 -12.28 25.34
N ARG A 240 14.57 -13.49 24.75
CA ARG A 240 14.81 -14.76 25.47
C ARG A 240 16.29 -14.89 25.87
N ARG A 241 17.19 -14.83 24.88
CA ARG A 241 18.65 -14.94 25.06
C ARG A 241 19.37 -14.17 23.96
N PRO A 242 20.13 -13.11 24.28
CA PRO A 242 20.88 -12.34 23.28
C PRO A 242 22.00 -13.21 22.70
N ARG A 243 21.92 -13.49 21.40
CA ARG A 243 22.90 -14.27 20.63
C ARG A 243 23.21 -13.53 19.34
N LEU A 244 24.42 -13.72 18.80
CA LEU A 244 24.83 -13.10 17.54
C LEU A 244 23.84 -13.43 16.40
N ALA A 245 23.38 -14.68 16.31
CA ALA A 245 22.39 -15.08 15.31
C ALA A 245 21.08 -14.28 15.39
N ALA A 246 20.61 -13.97 16.61
CA ALA A 246 19.42 -13.16 16.79
C ALA A 246 19.66 -11.70 16.38
N SER A 247 20.83 -11.14 16.72
CA SER A 247 21.21 -9.79 16.27
C SER A 247 21.34 -9.70 14.76
N LEU A 248 21.99 -10.69 14.12
CA LEU A 248 22.12 -10.76 12.66
C LEU A 248 20.75 -10.88 11.97
N ALA A 249 19.85 -11.69 12.53
CA ALA A 249 18.49 -11.79 12.02
C ALA A 249 17.75 -10.45 12.10
N ILE A 250 17.86 -9.71 13.22
CA ILE A 250 17.28 -8.37 13.35
C ILE A 250 17.88 -7.43 12.30
N TRP A 251 19.21 -7.38 12.18
CA TRP A 251 19.88 -6.44 11.27
C TRP A 251 19.53 -6.70 9.80
N ALA A 252 19.73 -7.93 9.34
CA ALA A 252 19.50 -8.30 7.95
C ALA A 252 18.01 -8.18 7.59
N ALA A 253 17.11 -8.71 8.43
CA ALA A 253 15.70 -8.70 8.09
C ALA A 253 15.07 -7.30 8.20
N THR A 254 15.48 -6.46 9.18
CA THR A 254 15.04 -5.06 9.20
C THR A 254 15.62 -4.27 8.02
N ALA A 255 16.90 -4.46 7.67
CA ALA A 255 17.48 -3.78 6.51
C ALA A 255 16.74 -4.16 5.23
N VAL A 256 16.58 -5.46 4.96
CA VAL A 256 15.85 -5.97 3.79
C VAL A 256 14.40 -5.50 3.80
N ALA A 257 13.72 -5.46 4.95
CA ALA A 257 12.36 -4.93 5.03
C ALA A 257 12.29 -3.45 4.60
N THR A 258 13.21 -2.61 5.09
CA THR A 258 13.27 -1.18 4.74
C THR A 258 13.72 -0.94 3.30
N ILE A 259 14.47 -1.87 2.70
CA ILE A 259 14.83 -1.86 1.28
C ILE A 259 13.66 -2.39 0.43
N ALA A 260 12.86 -3.34 0.91
CA ALA A 260 11.76 -3.87 0.12
C ALA A 260 10.61 -2.85 -0.01
N HIS A 261 10.32 -2.10 1.06
CA HIS A 261 9.19 -1.16 1.09
C HIS A 261 9.29 -0.17 2.27
N PRO A 262 8.74 1.07 2.17
CA PRO A 262 8.64 2.01 3.30
C PRO A 262 7.89 1.44 4.53
N ALA A 263 6.99 0.47 4.32
CA ALA A 263 6.34 -0.28 5.39
C ALA A 263 7.34 -0.96 6.34
N GLY A 264 8.54 -1.30 5.87
CA GLY A 264 9.62 -1.80 6.72
C GLY A 264 10.09 -0.77 7.76
N LEU A 265 10.10 0.53 7.41
CA LEU A 265 10.45 1.61 8.35
C LEU A 265 9.38 1.77 9.42
N ILE A 266 8.11 1.68 9.02
CA ILE A 266 6.96 1.71 9.92
C ILE A 266 7.02 0.53 10.90
N ALA A 267 7.25 -0.68 10.40
CA ALA A 267 7.37 -1.87 11.23
C ALA A 267 8.57 -1.80 12.19
N ALA A 268 9.69 -1.22 11.74
CA ALA A 268 10.85 -0.98 12.58
C ALA A 268 10.56 0.05 13.68
N ALA A 269 9.88 1.16 13.35
CA ALA A 269 9.44 2.16 14.33
C ALA A 269 8.51 1.55 15.38
N ALA A 270 7.49 0.80 14.94
CA ALA A 270 6.59 0.08 15.84
C ALA A 270 7.34 -0.92 16.74
N SER A 271 8.31 -1.64 16.18
CA SER A 271 9.17 -2.57 16.95
C SER A 271 10.03 -1.84 17.99
N MET A 272 10.58 -0.66 17.66
CA MET A 272 11.35 0.15 18.61
C MET A 272 10.47 0.67 19.75
N ILE A 273 9.26 1.17 19.44
CA ILE A 273 8.29 1.62 20.45
C ILE A 273 7.86 0.44 21.33
N ALA A 274 7.57 -0.72 20.74
CA ALA A 274 7.22 -1.94 21.47
C ALA A 274 8.36 -2.40 22.38
N LEU A 275 9.62 -2.30 21.95
CA LEU A 275 10.78 -2.60 22.80
C LEU A 275 10.97 -1.60 23.93
N GLY A 276 10.61 -0.32 23.70
CA GLY A 276 10.43 0.66 24.77
C GLY A 276 9.39 0.18 25.79
N ALA A 277 8.20 -0.23 25.34
CA ALA A 277 7.17 -0.77 26.21
C ALA A 277 7.63 -2.02 26.98
N VAL A 278 8.37 -2.95 26.35
CA VAL A 278 8.97 -4.10 27.04
C VAL A 278 9.95 -3.66 28.12
N ALA A 279 10.81 -2.68 27.85
CA ALA A 279 11.76 -2.15 28.83
C ALA A 279 11.06 -1.52 30.06
N LEU A 280 9.79 -1.15 29.93
CA LEU A 280 9.03 -0.43 30.95
C LEU A 280 8.03 -1.31 31.70
N LEU A 281 7.34 -2.20 30.97
CA LEU A 281 6.21 -2.98 31.48
C LEU A 281 6.59 -4.43 31.84
N ALA A 282 7.59 -5.00 31.17
CA ALA A 282 7.94 -6.40 31.38
C ALA A 282 8.77 -6.61 32.64
N SER A 283 8.46 -7.67 33.39
CA SER A 283 9.17 -8.02 34.64
C SER A 283 10.10 -9.22 34.49
N ASP A 284 9.93 -10.04 33.46
CA ASP A 284 10.67 -11.29 33.22
C ASP A 284 11.97 -11.09 32.41
N VAL A 285 12.21 -9.89 31.89
CA VAL A 285 13.43 -9.54 31.14
C VAL A 285 14.03 -8.24 31.67
N PRO A 286 15.36 -8.17 31.89
CA PRO A 286 15.98 -6.93 32.31
C PRO A 286 15.88 -5.87 31.18
N PRO A 287 15.44 -4.64 31.45
CA PRO A 287 15.24 -3.58 30.44
C PRO A 287 16.42 -3.31 29.50
N ARG A 288 17.66 -3.46 29.98
CA ARG A 288 18.87 -3.36 29.15
C ARG A 288 18.87 -4.30 27.94
N ARG A 289 18.19 -5.44 28.03
CA ARG A 289 18.09 -6.42 26.95
C ARG A 289 17.10 -5.95 25.88
N ALA A 290 15.98 -5.36 26.29
CA ALA A 290 15.03 -4.74 25.36
C ALA A 290 15.64 -3.51 24.66
N LEU A 291 16.34 -2.65 25.41
CA LEU A 291 17.06 -1.51 24.82
C LEU A 291 18.19 -1.94 23.86
N ALA A 292 18.89 -3.04 24.15
CA ALA A 292 19.87 -3.60 23.21
C ALA A 292 19.21 -4.11 21.92
N ALA A 293 18.07 -4.80 22.02
CA ALA A 293 17.30 -5.21 20.85
C ALA A 293 16.79 -4.00 20.05
N LEU A 294 16.40 -2.90 20.71
CA LEU A 294 15.99 -1.65 20.07
C LEU A 294 17.15 -1.09 19.26
N GLY A 295 18.35 -1.01 19.84
CA GLY A 295 19.56 -0.59 19.13
C GLY A 295 19.88 -1.48 17.93
N HIS A 296 19.57 -2.78 17.98
CA HIS A 296 19.71 -3.67 16.83
C HIS A 296 18.68 -3.38 15.72
N VAL A 297 17.43 -3.08 16.05
CA VAL A 297 16.42 -2.67 15.06
C VAL A 297 16.85 -1.37 14.39
N ALA A 298 17.26 -0.37 15.18
CA ALA A 298 17.79 0.89 14.65
C ALA A 298 19.01 0.68 13.73
N LEU A 299 19.86 -0.30 14.05
CA LEU A 299 20.99 -0.66 13.20
C LEU A 299 20.55 -1.25 11.86
N GLY A 300 19.52 -2.10 11.86
CA GLY A 300 18.94 -2.63 10.63
C GLY A 300 18.37 -1.52 9.74
N VAL A 301 17.66 -0.55 10.33
CA VAL A 301 17.18 0.64 9.60
C VAL A 301 18.33 1.44 9.01
N ALA A 302 19.39 1.66 9.79
CA ALA A 302 20.60 2.37 9.35
C ALA A 302 21.31 1.64 8.19
N LEU A 303 21.35 0.31 8.20
CA LEU A 303 21.90 -0.49 7.09
C LEU A 303 21.04 -0.38 5.82
N GLY A 304 19.71 -0.36 5.95
CA GLY A 304 18.81 -0.18 4.81
C GLY A 304 18.77 1.23 4.24
N ALA A 305 19.16 2.23 5.04
CA ALA A 305 19.13 3.65 4.68
C ALA A 305 19.91 3.97 3.39
N ALA A 306 20.96 3.22 3.11
CA ALA A 306 21.72 3.35 1.87
C ALA A 306 20.88 3.24 0.60
N ALA A 307 19.84 2.40 0.64
CA ALA A 307 18.97 2.18 -0.52
C ALA A 307 17.76 3.11 -0.50
N TRP A 308 17.11 3.29 0.67
CA TRP A 308 15.84 4.02 0.72
C TRP A 308 15.99 5.53 0.92
N MET A 309 17.10 6.06 1.44
CA MET A 309 17.24 7.51 1.65
C MET A 309 17.26 8.33 0.36
N PRO A 310 18.00 7.93 -0.70
CA PRO A 310 17.92 8.63 -1.99
C PRO A 310 16.47 8.66 -2.48
N LEU A 311 15.79 7.51 -2.44
CA LEU A 311 14.38 7.39 -2.85
C LEU A 311 13.44 8.24 -1.98
N ALA A 312 13.61 8.27 -0.66
CA ALA A 312 12.84 9.13 0.23
C ALA A 312 13.04 10.62 -0.10
N ALA A 313 14.26 11.01 -0.47
CA ALA A 313 14.55 12.37 -0.89
C ALA A 313 13.93 12.69 -2.26
N ARG A 314 13.83 11.70 -3.17
CA ARG A 314 13.03 11.81 -4.41
C ARG A 314 11.53 11.93 -4.10
N ILE A 315 10.99 11.13 -3.19
CA ILE A 315 9.58 11.22 -2.73
C ILE A 315 9.32 12.61 -2.10
N LEU A 316 10.28 13.17 -1.36
CA LEU A 316 10.23 14.57 -0.88
C LEU A 316 10.25 15.58 -2.04
N ALA A 317 11.04 15.34 -3.08
CA ALA A 317 11.14 16.20 -4.24
C ALA A 317 9.97 16.08 -5.24
N TYR A 318 9.27 14.95 -5.31
CA TYR A 318 8.18 14.69 -6.27
C TYR A 318 6.79 14.55 -5.64
N GLY A 319 6.70 14.42 -4.30
CA GLY A 319 5.44 14.18 -3.59
C GLY A 319 5.15 12.68 -3.39
N GLN A 320 4.14 12.38 -2.57
CA GLN A 320 3.51 11.05 -2.52
C GLN A 320 2.00 11.25 -2.59
N HIS A 321 1.33 10.31 -3.25
CA HIS A 321 0.00 10.52 -3.84
C HIS A 321 -1.12 9.78 -3.13
N PHE A 322 -0.91 9.34 -1.89
CA PHE A 322 -1.91 8.60 -1.11
C PHE A 322 -2.41 9.41 0.09
N PRO A 323 -3.26 10.43 -0.09
CA PRO A 323 -4.11 10.80 1.02
C PRO A 323 -5.15 9.71 1.23
N ASN A 324 -5.10 9.06 2.38
CA ASN A 324 -6.34 8.54 2.94
C ASN A 324 -7.03 9.69 3.67
N PRO A 325 -8.37 9.80 3.58
CA PRO A 325 -9.11 10.77 4.37
C PRO A 325 -8.80 10.56 5.86
N LEU A 326 -8.75 11.67 6.60
CA LEU A 326 -8.41 11.65 8.02
C LEU A 326 -9.46 10.84 8.81
N ARG A 327 -9.05 9.74 9.46
CA ARG A 327 -9.85 8.95 10.39
C ARG A 327 -9.68 9.49 11.81
N ALA A 328 -10.73 10.12 12.32
CA ALA A 328 -10.84 10.42 13.74
C ALA A 328 -10.78 9.12 14.59
N PRO A 329 -10.29 9.16 15.85
CA PRO A 329 -10.25 7.97 16.71
C PRO A 329 -11.61 7.31 16.94
N ALA A 330 -12.67 8.11 17.00
CA ALA A 330 -14.05 7.60 17.11
C ALA A 330 -14.43 6.80 15.86
N ARG A 331 -14.16 7.37 14.67
CA ARG A 331 -14.37 6.68 13.40
C ARG A 331 -13.54 5.41 13.27
N LEU A 332 -12.26 5.41 13.68
CA LEU A 332 -11.48 4.17 13.68
C LEU A 332 -12.10 3.11 14.60
N LEU A 333 -12.58 3.51 15.79
CA LEU A 333 -13.21 2.56 16.71
C LEU A 333 -14.51 1.99 16.12
N GLU A 334 -15.34 2.83 15.50
CA GLU A 334 -16.53 2.40 14.77
C GLU A 334 -16.17 1.48 13.62
N ASP A 335 -15.21 1.86 12.79
CA ASP A 335 -14.72 1.06 11.68
C ASP A 335 -14.24 -0.31 12.19
N LEU A 336 -13.42 -0.36 13.25
CA LEU A 336 -12.92 -1.60 13.85
C LEU A 336 -14.03 -2.48 14.44
N LEU A 337 -15.13 -1.88 14.92
CA LEU A 337 -16.29 -2.60 15.45
C LEU A 337 -17.21 -3.09 14.34
N ALA A 338 -17.39 -2.31 13.27
CA ALA A 338 -18.20 -2.64 12.11
C ALA A 338 -17.55 -3.70 11.22
N ALA A 339 -16.24 -3.58 11.00
CA ALA A 339 -15.43 -4.53 10.26
C ALA A 339 -14.02 -4.65 10.90
N PRO A 340 -13.50 -5.87 11.09
CA PRO A 340 -12.15 -6.01 11.62
C PRO A 340 -11.14 -5.31 10.69
N SER A 341 -10.23 -4.50 11.26
CA SER A 341 -9.01 -4.04 10.60
C SER A 341 -7.80 -4.56 11.38
N PRO A 342 -7.03 -5.51 10.82
CA PRO A 342 -6.99 -5.87 9.41
C PRO A 342 -8.20 -6.67 8.91
N MET A 343 -8.69 -6.34 7.71
CA MET A 343 -9.78 -7.09 7.09
C MET A 343 -9.37 -8.54 6.86
N THR A 344 -10.24 -9.46 7.24
CA THR A 344 -9.95 -10.89 7.34
C THR A 344 -11.20 -11.71 7.03
N ALA A 345 -11.01 -12.90 6.48
CA ALA A 345 -12.09 -13.89 6.38
C ALA A 345 -12.47 -14.46 7.76
N PHE A 346 -11.62 -14.24 8.77
CA PHE A 346 -11.74 -14.80 10.12
C PHE A 346 -11.99 -13.71 11.18
N ALA A 347 -13.03 -12.90 11.02
CA ALA A 347 -13.32 -11.75 11.89
C ALA A 347 -13.29 -12.09 13.40
N ALA A 348 -13.86 -13.23 13.80
CA ALA A 348 -13.85 -13.68 15.20
C ALA A 348 -12.43 -13.88 15.75
N LEU A 349 -11.49 -14.34 14.92
CA LEU A 349 -10.08 -14.47 15.29
C LEU A 349 -9.44 -13.09 15.48
N GLU A 350 -9.78 -12.11 14.65
CA GLU A 350 -9.26 -10.74 14.78
C GLU A 350 -9.73 -10.07 16.07
N TYR A 351 -11.03 -10.18 16.40
CA TYR A 351 -11.57 -9.64 17.65
C TYR A 351 -10.95 -10.33 18.88
N ALA A 352 -10.73 -11.65 18.81
CA ALA A 352 -9.94 -12.35 19.83
C ALA A 352 -8.49 -11.82 19.89
N GLY A 353 -7.94 -11.41 18.75
CA GLY A 353 -6.67 -10.71 18.63
C GLY A 353 -6.63 -9.40 19.39
N TYR A 354 -7.61 -8.52 19.22
CA TYR A 354 -7.68 -7.25 19.96
C TYR A 354 -7.73 -7.47 21.48
N ALA A 355 -8.57 -8.41 21.94
CA ALA A 355 -8.60 -8.81 23.35
C ALA A 355 -7.23 -9.38 23.80
N GLY A 356 -6.58 -10.15 22.94
CA GLY A 356 -5.24 -10.68 23.12
C GLY A 356 -4.17 -9.61 23.27
N LEU A 357 -4.21 -8.54 22.47
CA LEU A 357 -3.26 -7.42 22.56
C LEU A 357 -3.35 -6.75 23.93
N ILE A 358 -4.58 -6.48 24.39
CA ILE A 358 -4.83 -5.88 25.72
C ILE A 358 -4.31 -6.82 26.82
N ALA A 359 -4.67 -8.11 26.77
CA ALA A 359 -4.20 -9.11 27.73
C ALA A 359 -2.66 -9.24 27.71
N ALA A 360 -2.04 -9.10 26.55
CA ALA A 360 -0.60 -9.21 26.38
C ALA A 360 0.14 -8.03 27.03
N LEU A 361 -0.38 -6.81 26.88
CA LEU A 361 0.11 -5.60 27.58
C LEU A 361 -0.01 -5.72 29.11
N TRP A 362 -1.06 -6.37 29.62
CA TRP A 362 -1.23 -6.61 31.06
C TRP A 362 -0.40 -7.76 31.62
N SER A 363 0.06 -8.70 30.79
CA SER A 363 0.74 -9.93 31.23
C SER A 363 2.08 -9.73 31.95
N ARG A 364 2.72 -8.56 31.77
CA ARG A 364 4.12 -8.25 32.19
C ARG A 364 5.18 -9.22 31.65
N ARG A 365 4.84 -10.08 30.69
CA ARG A 365 5.78 -11.00 30.03
C ARG A 365 6.35 -10.32 28.78
N ALA A 366 7.67 -10.22 28.67
CA ALA A 366 8.34 -9.45 27.63
C ALA A 366 7.91 -9.80 26.21
N ARG A 367 7.71 -11.10 25.91
CA ARG A 367 7.27 -11.53 24.57
C ARG A 367 5.83 -11.11 24.27
N ALA A 368 4.93 -11.29 25.23
CA ALA A 368 3.55 -10.88 25.09
C ALA A 368 3.46 -9.34 25.01
N VAL A 369 4.14 -8.61 25.89
CA VAL A 369 4.21 -7.15 25.83
C VAL A 369 4.74 -6.65 24.49
N PHE A 370 5.79 -7.28 23.93
CA PHE A 370 6.30 -6.92 22.60
C PHE A 370 5.24 -7.10 21.52
N ILE A 371 4.59 -8.27 21.45
CA ILE A 371 3.55 -8.57 20.46
C ILE A 371 2.35 -7.62 20.63
N GLY A 372 1.88 -7.46 21.87
CA GLY A 372 0.78 -6.57 22.23
C GLY A 372 1.06 -5.13 21.86
N ALA A 373 2.24 -4.61 22.20
CA ALA A 373 2.62 -3.24 21.91
C ALA A 373 2.88 -3.01 20.41
N ALA A 374 3.52 -3.95 19.70
CA ALA A 374 3.74 -3.82 18.26
C ALA A 374 2.41 -3.79 17.50
N GLY A 375 1.51 -4.75 17.77
CA GLY A 375 0.17 -4.77 17.17
C GLY A 375 -0.64 -3.53 17.53
N PHE A 376 -0.63 -3.11 18.79
CA PHE A 376 -1.35 -1.91 19.23
C PHE A 376 -0.83 -0.63 18.59
N VAL A 377 0.49 -0.44 18.47
CA VAL A 377 1.08 0.74 17.83
C VAL A 377 0.74 0.78 16.33
N LEU A 378 0.77 -0.36 15.65
CA LEU A 378 0.42 -0.45 14.23
C LEU A 378 -1.07 -0.17 14.01
N LEU A 379 -1.97 -0.71 14.86
CA LEU A 379 -3.40 -0.39 14.81
C LEU A 379 -3.68 1.07 15.16
N LEU A 380 -2.98 1.64 16.15
CA LEU A 380 -3.14 3.04 16.53
C LEU A 380 -2.67 3.97 15.40
N GLY A 381 -1.70 3.54 14.60
CA GLY A 381 -1.28 4.27 13.41
C GLY A 381 -2.37 4.37 12.33
N LEU A 382 -3.46 3.59 12.42
CA LEU A 382 -4.65 3.74 11.58
C LEU A 382 -5.51 4.95 11.98
N CYS A 383 -5.31 5.52 13.19
CA CYS A 383 -5.93 6.78 13.60
C CYS A 383 -5.11 7.96 13.09
N ASP A 384 -5.78 9.06 12.77
CA ASP A 384 -5.09 10.31 12.44
C ASP A 384 -4.73 11.17 13.65
N ALA A 385 -5.30 10.88 14.82
CA ALA A 385 -5.02 11.65 16.03
C ALA A 385 -3.54 11.69 16.46
N PRO A 386 -2.74 10.61 16.41
CA PRO A 386 -1.31 10.69 16.71
C PRO A 386 -0.55 11.58 15.73
N TYR A 387 -1.00 11.65 14.48
CA TYR A 387 -0.39 12.52 13.48
C TYR A 387 -0.79 13.98 13.69
N LEU A 388 -2.06 14.25 13.99
CA LEU A 388 -2.58 15.60 14.28
C LEU A 388 -1.92 16.16 15.54
N ALA A 389 -1.83 15.34 16.58
CA ALA A 389 -1.15 15.63 17.83
C ALA A 389 0.31 16.07 17.69
N LEU A 390 1.02 15.49 16.72
CA LEU A 390 2.45 15.72 16.51
C LEU A 390 2.73 16.78 15.43
N GLU A 391 1.70 17.51 14.97
CA GLU A 391 1.76 18.38 13.79
C GLU A 391 2.30 17.66 12.54
N LEU A 392 2.08 16.35 12.47
CA LEU A 392 2.46 15.53 11.33
C LEU A 392 1.34 15.52 10.26
N THR A 393 0.15 16.05 10.56
CA THR A 393 -0.94 16.31 9.62
C THR A 393 -1.23 17.81 9.53
N PRO A 394 -1.42 18.37 8.31
CA PRO A 394 -1.26 17.75 6.99
C PRO A 394 0.22 17.78 6.58
N GLY A 395 1.13 17.36 7.46
CA GLY A 395 2.53 17.22 7.14
C GLY A 395 2.72 16.16 6.06
N LEU A 396 3.58 16.47 5.09
CA LEU A 396 3.99 15.60 4.00
C LEU A 396 4.22 14.15 4.45
N GLY A 397 4.82 13.95 5.62
CA GLY A 397 5.21 12.65 6.15
C GLY A 397 4.06 11.66 6.40
N VAL A 398 2.81 12.10 6.57
CA VAL A 398 1.70 11.22 7.01
C VAL A 398 0.83 10.75 5.87
N ALA A 399 0.50 11.66 4.94
CA ALA A 399 -0.01 11.29 3.61
C ALA A 399 0.96 10.35 2.86
N ARG A 400 2.20 10.22 3.35
CA ARG A 400 3.24 9.35 2.79
C ARG A 400 3.31 7.93 3.36
N LEU A 401 2.63 7.62 4.46
CA LEU A 401 2.80 6.30 5.09
C LEU A 401 1.77 5.26 4.63
N GLY A 402 0.71 5.69 3.94
CA GLY A 402 -0.36 4.84 3.43
C GLY A 402 -1.02 4.06 4.57
N THR A 403 -2.00 4.67 5.24
CA THR A 403 -2.53 4.13 6.52
C THR A 403 -3.03 2.69 6.40
N GLU A 404 -3.55 2.28 5.24
CA GLU A 404 -3.99 0.89 5.03
C GLU A 404 -2.84 -0.14 5.20
N ARG A 405 -1.61 0.24 4.87
CA ARG A 405 -0.42 -0.61 5.01
C ARG A 405 -0.10 -0.91 6.49
N LEU A 406 -0.52 -0.06 7.41
CA LEU A 406 -0.37 -0.31 8.85
C LEU A 406 -1.20 -1.51 9.29
N ALA A 407 -2.37 -1.72 8.68
CA ALA A 407 -3.18 -2.90 8.96
C ALA A 407 -2.48 -4.17 8.46
N GLN A 408 -1.95 -4.18 7.23
CA GLN A 408 -1.12 -5.29 6.74
C GLN A 408 0.04 -5.61 7.69
N LEU A 409 0.73 -4.60 8.22
CA LEU A 409 1.81 -4.78 9.19
C LEU A 409 1.33 -5.27 10.56
N ALA A 410 0.16 -4.83 11.02
CA ALA A 410 -0.42 -5.22 12.31
C ALA A 410 -0.83 -6.69 12.32
N ARG A 411 -1.28 -7.21 11.17
CA ARG A 411 -1.92 -8.53 11.03
C ARG A 411 -1.19 -9.68 11.74
N PRO A 412 0.12 -9.93 11.52
CA PRO A 412 0.81 -11.04 12.19
C PRO A 412 0.80 -10.93 13.72
N PHE A 413 0.80 -9.70 14.26
CA PHE A 413 0.80 -9.46 15.69
C PHE A 413 -0.60 -9.62 16.29
N VAL A 414 -1.64 -9.14 15.62
CA VAL A 414 -3.04 -9.34 16.05
C VAL A 414 -3.39 -10.83 16.02
N TRP A 415 -2.98 -11.54 14.98
CA TRP A 415 -3.16 -12.98 14.84
C TRP A 415 -2.36 -13.80 15.86
N ALA A 416 -1.13 -13.40 16.17
CA ALA A 416 -0.40 -14.03 17.27
C ALA A 416 -1.06 -13.76 18.64
N ALA A 417 -1.60 -12.55 18.82
CA ALA A 417 -2.31 -12.17 20.03
C ALA A 417 -3.65 -12.91 20.18
N SER A 418 -4.33 -13.24 19.08
CA SER A 418 -5.55 -14.05 19.14
C SER A 418 -5.23 -15.44 19.68
N GLY A 419 -4.11 -16.03 19.25
CA GLY A 419 -3.58 -17.25 19.84
C GLY A 419 -3.32 -17.13 21.35
N TYR A 420 -2.85 -15.98 21.82
CA TYR A 420 -2.66 -15.71 23.24
C TYR A 420 -3.98 -15.61 24.01
N ALA A 421 -4.99 -14.91 23.46
CA ALA A 421 -6.33 -14.84 24.05
C ALA A 421 -6.98 -16.23 24.14
N LEU A 422 -6.93 -17.00 23.06
CA LEU A 422 -7.44 -18.38 23.02
C LEU A 422 -6.70 -19.28 24.03
N ALA A 423 -5.39 -19.07 24.23
CA ALA A 423 -4.64 -19.79 25.25
C ALA A 423 -5.11 -19.49 26.67
N ILE A 424 -5.40 -18.21 26.98
CA ILE A 424 -5.92 -17.79 28.29
C ILE A 424 -7.30 -18.42 28.53
N VAL A 425 -8.20 -18.27 27.56
CA VAL A 425 -9.56 -18.84 27.65
C VAL A 425 -9.49 -20.37 27.75
N GLY A 426 -8.69 -21.02 26.90
CA GLY A 426 -8.50 -22.46 26.90
C GLY A 426 -7.92 -22.99 28.21
N ALA A 427 -6.97 -22.28 28.82
CA ALA A 427 -6.44 -22.65 30.14
C ALA A 427 -7.52 -22.55 31.24
N HIS A 428 -8.34 -21.50 31.20
CA HIS A 428 -9.45 -21.31 32.15
C HIS A 428 -10.54 -22.37 31.98
N VAL A 429 -10.91 -22.66 30.74
CA VAL A 429 -11.85 -23.74 30.39
C VAL A 429 -11.30 -25.08 30.82
N ALA A 430 -10.03 -25.39 30.55
CA ALA A 430 -9.40 -26.65 30.94
C ALA A 430 -9.27 -26.81 32.47
N ALA A 431 -9.09 -25.72 33.21
CA ALA A 431 -9.09 -25.74 34.67
C ALA A 431 -10.50 -26.05 35.22
N ARG A 432 -11.53 -25.37 34.69
CA ARG A 432 -12.93 -25.66 35.06
C ARG A 432 -13.40 -27.04 34.63
N TRP A 433 -12.96 -27.51 33.46
CA TRP A 433 -13.25 -28.84 32.95
C TRP A 433 -12.80 -29.93 33.90
N ARG A 434 -11.56 -29.84 34.39
CA ARG A 434 -11.00 -30.80 35.35
C ARG A 434 -11.77 -30.87 36.66
N GLY A 435 -12.46 -29.80 37.04
CA GLY A 435 -13.36 -29.76 38.20
C GLY A 435 -14.83 -30.08 37.90
N ALA A 436 -15.22 -30.23 36.63
CA ALA A 436 -16.62 -30.43 36.25
C ALA A 436 -17.08 -31.89 36.45
N PRO A 437 -18.36 -32.13 36.78
CA PRO A 437 -18.92 -33.48 36.85
C PRO A 437 -18.79 -34.21 35.49
N ARG A 438 -18.54 -35.53 35.52
CA ARG A 438 -18.39 -36.37 34.30
C ARG A 438 -19.49 -36.16 33.26
N ARG A 439 -20.75 -35.97 33.70
CA ARG A 439 -21.89 -35.73 32.80
C ARG A 439 -21.73 -34.45 31.98
N TRP A 440 -21.26 -33.37 32.60
CA TRP A 440 -21.00 -32.09 31.92
C TRP A 440 -19.76 -32.17 31.01
N GLN A 441 -18.75 -32.95 31.41
CA GLN A 441 -17.61 -33.25 30.53
C GLN A 441 -18.07 -33.99 29.27
N TRP A 442 -18.98 -34.96 29.38
CA TRP A 442 -19.52 -35.64 28.19
C TRP A 442 -20.37 -34.74 27.31
N VAL A 443 -21.25 -33.92 27.90
CA VAL A 443 -22.09 -32.97 27.14
C VAL A 443 -21.21 -31.98 26.38
N ALA A 444 -20.24 -31.37 27.05
CA ALA A 444 -19.39 -30.39 26.40
C ALA A 444 -18.40 -31.05 25.42
N ALA A 445 -17.99 -32.30 25.61
CA ALA A 445 -17.19 -33.05 24.63
C ALA A 445 -18.02 -33.39 23.38
N ALA A 446 -19.31 -33.71 23.57
CA ALA A 446 -20.25 -33.88 22.46
C ALA A 446 -20.48 -32.57 21.71
N VAL A 447 -20.65 -31.44 22.40
CA VAL A 447 -20.78 -30.11 21.78
C VAL A 447 -19.52 -29.73 21.01
N ILE A 448 -18.33 -29.90 21.60
CA ILE A 448 -17.05 -29.66 20.91
C ILE A 448 -16.90 -30.62 19.71
N GLY A 449 -17.32 -31.88 19.85
CA GLY A 449 -17.32 -32.85 18.76
C GLY A 449 -18.25 -32.45 17.61
N VAL A 450 -19.45 -31.94 17.92
CA VAL A 450 -20.40 -31.43 16.92
C VAL A 450 -19.86 -30.18 16.22
N ILE A 451 -19.34 -29.21 16.98
CA ILE A 451 -18.74 -27.99 16.41
C ILE A 451 -17.51 -28.35 15.57
N GLY A 452 -16.64 -29.22 16.09
CA GLY A 452 -15.46 -29.70 15.38
C GLY A 452 -15.82 -30.47 14.11
N GLY A 453 -16.84 -31.33 14.16
CA GLY A 453 -17.37 -32.04 12.99
C GLY A 453 -17.98 -31.11 11.95
N ALA A 454 -18.74 -30.09 12.37
CA ALA A 454 -19.29 -29.06 11.49
C ALA A 454 -18.19 -28.20 10.86
N THR A 455 -17.15 -27.88 11.62
CA THR A 455 -15.98 -27.12 11.13
C THR A 455 -15.16 -27.95 10.14
N LEU A 456 -14.91 -29.23 10.45
CA LEU A 456 -14.23 -30.17 9.55
C LEU A 456 -15.04 -30.47 8.28
N ARG A 457 -16.37 -30.34 8.32
CA ARG A 457 -17.24 -30.37 7.13
C ARG A 457 -17.06 -29.14 6.25
N ALA A 458 -16.99 -27.96 6.85
CA ALA A 458 -16.79 -26.73 6.09
C ALA A 458 -15.35 -26.62 5.58
N LEU A 459 -14.39 -27.33 6.20
CA LEU A 459 -12.97 -27.22 5.90
C LEU A 459 -12.63 -27.61 4.46
N PRO A 460 -13.08 -28.76 3.89
CA PRO A 460 -12.82 -29.10 2.50
C PRO A 460 -13.36 -28.05 1.52
N ASP A 461 -14.59 -27.56 1.69
CA ASP A 461 -15.15 -26.50 0.85
C ASP A 461 -14.39 -25.18 1.04
N LEU A 462 -13.97 -24.85 2.27
CA LEU A 462 -13.06 -23.73 2.56
C LEU A 462 -11.67 -23.95 1.96
N TRP A 463 -11.20 -25.19 1.83
CA TRP A 463 -9.83 -25.53 1.44
C TRP A 463 -9.65 -25.69 -0.06
N SER A 464 -10.56 -26.42 -0.72
CA SER A 464 -10.70 -26.40 -2.16
C SER A 464 -11.01 -24.99 -2.61
N SER A 465 -11.95 -24.30 -1.94
CA SER A 465 -12.17 -22.90 -2.24
C SER A 465 -10.99 -22.00 -1.91
N VAL A 466 -10.00 -22.32 -1.08
CA VAL A 466 -8.84 -21.43 -0.90
C VAL A 466 -7.81 -21.58 -2.00
N SER A 467 -7.49 -22.82 -2.42
CA SER A 467 -6.62 -23.03 -3.57
C SER A 467 -7.31 -22.52 -4.83
N ASP A 468 -8.58 -22.89 -5.02
CA ASP A 468 -9.43 -22.39 -6.11
C ASP A 468 -9.63 -20.88 -5.98
N ARG A 469 -9.73 -20.28 -4.78
CA ARG A 469 -9.91 -18.82 -4.64
C ARG A 469 -8.62 -18.06 -4.80
N ALA A 470 -7.46 -18.53 -4.34
CA ALA A 470 -6.20 -17.89 -4.67
C ALA A 470 -5.93 -18.02 -6.18
N ALA A 471 -6.24 -19.18 -6.78
CA ALA A 471 -6.22 -19.37 -8.21
C ALA A 471 -7.26 -18.48 -8.91
N ASN A 472 -8.50 -18.35 -8.42
CA ASN A 472 -9.55 -17.50 -8.99
C ASN A 472 -9.30 -16.01 -8.74
N GLU A 473 -8.60 -15.65 -7.67
CA GLU A 473 -8.12 -14.30 -7.35
C GLU A 473 -6.98 -13.92 -8.31
N ALA A 474 -6.09 -14.85 -8.60
CA ALA A 474 -5.05 -14.72 -9.62
C ALA A 474 -5.60 -14.84 -11.06
N ARG A 475 -6.75 -15.50 -11.24
CA ARG A 475 -7.49 -15.67 -12.50
C ARG A 475 -8.75 -14.80 -12.53
N VAL A 476 -8.80 -13.66 -11.82
CA VAL A 476 -9.91 -12.70 -12.05
C VAL A 476 -9.73 -12.21 -13.48
N TYR A 477 -10.47 -12.87 -14.36
CA TYR A 477 -10.43 -12.66 -15.78
C TYR A 477 -10.76 -11.19 -16.06
N ALA A 478 -10.09 -10.62 -17.06
CA ALA A 478 -10.65 -9.49 -17.77
C ALA A 478 -12.12 -9.84 -18.10
N PRO A 479 -13.03 -8.86 -18.13
CA PRO A 479 -14.43 -9.09 -18.50
C PRO A 479 -14.59 -9.93 -19.77
N ASP A 480 -13.58 -9.91 -20.67
CA ASP A 480 -13.47 -10.74 -21.86
C ASP A 480 -12.02 -11.16 -22.20
N PRO A 481 -11.57 -12.36 -21.75
CA PRO A 481 -10.20 -12.85 -22.00
C PRO A 481 -9.90 -13.10 -23.48
N TRP A 482 -10.89 -13.54 -24.25
CA TRP A 482 -10.71 -13.80 -25.68
C TRP A 482 -10.58 -12.49 -26.47
N GLY A 483 -11.46 -11.53 -26.19
CA GLY A 483 -11.37 -10.17 -26.73
C GLY A 483 -10.05 -9.52 -26.37
N ARG A 484 -9.55 -9.72 -25.15
CA ARG A 484 -8.24 -9.17 -24.73
C ARG A 484 -7.07 -9.83 -25.45
N ALA A 485 -7.08 -11.14 -25.60
CA ALA A 485 -6.05 -11.84 -26.37
C ALA A 485 -6.06 -11.39 -27.85
N GLU A 486 -7.24 -11.12 -28.41
CA GLU A 486 -7.36 -10.56 -29.75
C GLU A 486 -6.94 -9.08 -29.82
N LEU A 487 -7.26 -8.26 -28.81
CA LEU A 487 -6.79 -6.89 -28.67
C LEU A 487 -5.27 -6.85 -28.60
N THR A 488 -4.65 -7.75 -27.83
CA THR A 488 -3.19 -7.86 -27.70
C THR A 488 -2.56 -8.20 -29.04
N ARG A 489 -3.08 -9.24 -29.74
CA ARG A 489 -2.62 -9.58 -31.11
C ARG A 489 -2.81 -8.43 -32.10
N TRP A 490 -3.93 -7.72 -32.00
CA TRP A 490 -4.21 -6.54 -32.82
C TRP A 490 -3.18 -5.44 -32.54
N ALA A 491 -2.91 -5.12 -31.28
CA ALA A 491 -1.96 -4.09 -30.87
C ALA A 491 -0.51 -4.46 -31.27
N GLU A 492 -0.09 -5.72 -31.14
CA GLU A 492 1.19 -6.21 -31.66
C GLU A 492 1.30 -6.04 -33.18
N ALA A 493 0.23 -6.35 -33.91
CA ALA A 493 0.19 -6.12 -35.35
C ALA A 493 0.30 -4.63 -35.67
N ARG A 494 -0.47 -3.78 -34.99
CA ARG A 494 -0.42 -2.32 -35.17
C ARG A 494 0.95 -1.73 -34.83
N ALA A 495 1.60 -2.19 -33.76
CA ALA A 495 2.94 -1.75 -33.37
C ALA A 495 3.98 -2.11 -34.44
N ARG A 496 3.88 -3.29 -35.06
CA ARG A 496 4.72 -3.69 -36.20
C ARG A 496 4.44 -2.91 -37.48
N ASP A 497 3.20 -2.48 -37.67
CA ASP A 497 2.77 -1.71 -38.86
C ASP A 497 3.16 -0.22 -38.78
N LEU A 498 3.70 0.27 -37.64
CA LEU A 498 4.17 1.64 -37.52
C LEU A 498 5.39 1.88 -38.42
N ALA A 499 5.31 2.91 -39.25
CA ALA A 499 6.43 3.32 -40.09
C ALA A 499 7.64 3.70 -39.21
N PRO A 500 8.89 3.48 -39.68
CA PRO A 500 10.07 3.95 -38.97
C PRO A 500 9.97 5.45 -38.65
N GLY A 501 10.10 5.80 -37.37
CA GLY A 501 9.99 7.19 -36.88
C GLY A 501 8.55 7.69 -36.64
N ALA A 502 7.52 6.91 -36.99
CA ALA A 502 6.15 7.19 -36.58
C ALA A 502 5.91 6.68 -35.15
N TRP A 503 5.27 7.51 -34.33
CA TRP A 503 4.89 7.16 -32.98
C TRP A 503 3.38 7.10 -32.84
N ALA A 504 2.87 6.17 -32.05
CA ALA A 504 1.45 6.06 -31.77
C ALA A 504 1.23 5.58 -30.34
N ARG A 505 0.17 6.09 -29.71
CA ARG A 505 -0.32 5.60 -28.43
C ARG A 505 -1.75 5.11 -28.51
N ALA A 506 -2.10 4.18 -27.63
CA ALA A 506 -3.48 3.83 -27.33
C ALA A 506 -3.93 4.59 -26.07
N LEU A 507 -5.15 5.12 -26.04
CA LEU A 507 -5.76 5.73 -24.86
C LEU A 507 -6.90 4.84 -24.38
N PHE A 508 -6.93 4.47 -23.11
CA PHE A 508 -8.09 3.82 -22.51
C PHE A 508 -9.04 4.87 -21.94
N ASP A 509 -10.32 4.77 -22.33
CA ASP A 509 -11.38 5.73 -21.99
C ASP A 509 -11.84 5.57 -20.53
N GLU A 510 -11.81 4.34 -20.02
CA GLU A 510 -12.19 3.97 -18.66
C GLU A 510 -10.96 3.55 -17.83
N ASP A 511 -11.03 3.79 -16.52
CA ASP A 511 -10.01 3.34 -15.58
C ASP A 511 -10.06 1.83 -15.41
N THR A 512 -9.22 1.17 -16.18
CA THR A 512 -8.95 -0.23 -16.01
C THR A 512 -7.44 -0.39 -16.00
N HIS A 513 -6.91 -1.13 -15.03
CA HIS A 513 -5.48 -1.51 -14.97
C HIS A 513 -5.02 -2.22 -16.25
N GLU A 514 -5.97 -2.64 -17.12
CA GLU A 514 -5.77 -3.29 -18.41
C GLU A 514 -4.80 -2.56 -19.36
N HIS A 515 -4.76 -1.22 -19.33
CA HIS A 515 -3.90 -0.45 -20.23
C HIS A 515 -2.40 -0.74 -20.02
N PHE A 516 -1.97 -0.90 -18.77
CA PHE A 516 -0.59 -1.26 -18.44
C PHE A 516 -0.16 -2.61 -19.00
N HIS A 517 -1.08 -3.57 -18.99
CA HIS A 517 -0.80 -4.91 -19.50
C HIS A 517 -0.63 -4.90 -21.01
N LEU A 518 -1.42 -4.09 -21.73
CA LEU A 518 -1.27 -3.95 -23.19
C LEU A 518 0.12 -3.40 -23.53
N THR A 519 0.57 -2.37 -22.83
CA THR A 519 1.93 -1.81 -23.01
C THR A 519 3.00 -2.86 -22.72
N ALA A 520 2.88 -3.58 -21.60
CA ALA A 520 3.83 -4.60 -21.18
C ALA A 520 4.01 -5.72 -22.22
N GLN A 521 2.90 -6.19 -22.81
CA GLN A 521 2.90 -7.33 -23.73
C GLN A 521 3.28 -6.93 -25.16
N THR A 522 2.85 -5.76 -25.62
CA THR A 522 2.93 -5.40 -27.05
C THR A 522 3.99 -4.34 -27.35
N GLY A 523 4.49 -3.66 -26.31
CA GLY A 523 5.36 -2.49 -26.46
C GLY A 523 4.64 -1.24 -26.97
N LEU A 524 3.33 -1.30 -27.24
CA LEU A 524 2.51 -0.15 -27.63
C LEU A 524 2.21 0.72 -26.39
N PRO A 525 2.70 1.97 -26.31
CA PRO A 525 2.44 2.79 -25.14
C PRO A 525 0.95 3.11 -24.99
N SER A 526 0.45 2.96 -23.76
CA SER A 526 -0.94 3.25 -23.40
C SER A 526 -1.06 4.48 -22.50
N LEU A 527 -2.13 5.25 -22.68
CA LEU A 527 -2.60 6.36 -21.83
C LEU A 527 -3.94 5.98 -21.18
N HIS A 528 -4.38 6.78 -20.21
CA HIS A 528 -5.69 6.68 -19.56
C HIS A 528 -6.34 8.07 -19.37
N MET A 529 -7.65 8.09 -19.14
CA MET A 529 -8.50 9.26 -18.88
C MET A 529 -8.92 9.40 -17.41
N GLY A 530 -9.29 10.62 -16.98
CA GLY A 530 -9.97 10.85 -15.68
C GLY A 530 -9.08 11.33 -14.51
N PRO A 531 -9.64 12.12 -13.55
CA PRO A 531 -8.92 12.66 -12.38
C PRO A 531 -8.99 11.83 -11.09
N GLU A 532 -9.39 10.56 -11.15
CA GLU A 532 -9.52 9.72 -9.96
C GLU A 532 -8.24 9.70 -9.10
N PRO A 533 -8.34 9.44 -7.78
CA PRO A 533 -7.18 9.29 -6.89
C PRO A 533 -6.32 8.05 -7.21
N ASP A 534 -6.54 7.44 -8.38
CA ASP A 534 -5.86 6.27 -8.88
C ASP A 534 -4.49 6.68 -9.43
N LEU A 535 -3.59 6.75 -8.46
CA LEU A 535 -2.42 5.92 -8.46
C LEU A 535 -1.73 5.80 -9.83
N LEU A 536 -1.15 6.94 -10.25
CA LEU A 536 0.30 7.08 -10.51
C LEU A 536 0.86 7.03 -11.94
N LEU A 537 0.03 7.18 -12.96
CA LEU A 537 0.47 7.28 -14.36
C LEU A 537 1.19 8.59 -14.71
N ARG A 538 2.47 8.51 -15.14
CA ARG A 538 3.21 9.66 -15.70
C ARG A 538 2.71 10.10 -17.08
N GLU A 539 2.07 9.22 -17.83
CA GLU A 539 1.46 9.53 -19.13
C GLU A 539 -0.07 9.48 -19.01
N ARG A 540 -0.65 10.60 -18.54
CA ARG A 540 -2.09 10.87 -18.50
C ARG A 540 -2.48 11.81 -19.63
N ILE A 541 -3.73 11.73 -20.06
CA ILE A 541 -4.37 12.80 -20.83
C ILE A 541 -5.51 13.44 -20.03
N GLU A 542 -5.76 14.73 -20.25
CA GLU A 542 -6.79 15.47 -19.51
C GLU A 542 -8.20 15.18 -20.03
N ASP A 543 -8.34 15.07 -21.35
CA ASP A 543 -9.59 14.80 -22.07
C ASP A 543 -9.33 14.12 -23.42
N THR A 544 -10.41 13.70 -24.09
CA THR A 544 -10.42 13.12 -25.44
C THR A 544 -10.64 14.17 -26.54
N SER A 545 -10.36 15.46 -26.31
CA SER A 545 -10.45 16.46 -27.37
C SER A 545 -9.42 16.18 -28.47
N ASP A 546 -9.75 16.51 -29.72
CA ASP A 546 -8.84 16.36 -30.87
C ASP A 546 -7.45 16.99 -30.61
N ALA A 547 -7.44 18.16 -29.95
CA ALA A 547 -6.20 18.88 -29.62
C ALA A 547 -5.34 18.09 -28.64
N SER A 548 -5.96 17.53 -27.60
CA SER A 548 -5.31 16.72 -26.58
C SER A 548 -4.80 15.40 -27.19
N LEU A 549 -5.64 14.70 -27.95
CA LEU A 549 -5.28 13.43 -28.61
C LEU A 549 -4.13 13.62 -29.60
N ALA A 550 -4.15 14.68 -30.41
CA ALA A 550 -3.07 15.02 -31.32
C ALA A 550 -1.78 15.39 -30.57
N ARG A 551 -1.87 16.15 -29.47
CA ARG A 551 -0.72 16.53 -28.63
C ARG A 551 0.05 15.32 -28.13
N PHE A 552 -0.68 14.32 -27.63
CA PHE A 552 -0.10 13.09 -27.10
C PHE A 552 0.09 12.00 -28.13
N ASN A 553 -0.15 12.33 -29.40
CA ASN A 553 0.03 11.42 -30.52
C ASN A 553 -0.72 10.09 -30.30
N VAL A 554 -1.93 10.23 -29.77
CA VAL A 554 -2.88 9.13 -29.63
C VAL A 554 -3.38 8.78 -31.02
N ARG A 555 -3.36 7.49 -31.35
CA ARG A 555 -3.92 6.96 -32.59
C ARG A 555 -5.18 6.16 -32.34
N TRP A 556 -5.26 5.49 -31.20
CA TRP A 556 -6.38 4.62 -30.86
C TRP A 556 -6.96 5.03 -29.52
N VAL A 557 -8.28 5.12 -29.43
CA VAL A 557 -9.01 5.21 -28.15
C VAL A 557 -9.74 3.89 -27.94
N ILE A 558 -9.59 3.31 -26.76
CA ILE A 558 -10.07 1.97 -26.40
C ILE A 558 -11.06 2.14 -25.24
N GLY A 559 -12.33 1.88 -25.50
CA GLY A 559 -13.40 1.79 -24.50
C GLY A 559 -13.66 0.34 -24.11
N VAL A 560 -14.20 0.13 -22.91
CA VAL A 560 -14.48 -1.21 -22.36
C VAL A 560 -15.97 -1.33 -22.06
N GLY A 561 -16.60 -2.38 -22.60
CA GLY A 561 -17.98 -2.72 -22.27
C GLY A 561 -19.04 -1.75 -22.75
N ARG A 562 -19.70 -1.06 -21.82
CA ARG A 562 -20.80 -0.13 -22.12
C ARG A 562 -20.35 1.33 -22.15
N SER A 563 -19.04 1.59 -22.29
CA SER A 563 -18.55 2.95 -22.54
C SER A 563 -19.44 3.63 -23.59
N PRO A 564 -19.79 4.92 -23.41
CA PRO A 564 -20.53 5.64 -24.45
C PRO A 564 -19.80 5.49 -25.79
N GLU A 565 -20.56 5.51 -26.90
CA GLU A 565 -19.97 5.50 -28.26
C GLU A 565 -18.77 6.47 -28.27
N LEU A 566 -17.57 5.92 -28.52
CA LEU A 566 -16.32 6.67 -28.44
C LEU A 566 -16.27 7.74 -29.52
N GLY A 567 -17.16 7.72 -30.50
CA GLY A 567 -17.33 8.76 -31.51
C GLY A 567 -18.28 8.31 -32.62
N ASP A 568 -17.88 8.51 -33.88
CA ASP A 568 -18.62 8.00 -35.03
C ASP A 568 -18.55 6.46 -35.07
N PRO A 569 -19.68 5.73 -34.98
CA PRO A 569 -19.71 4.27 -35.02
C PRO A 569 -19.04 3.68 -36.27
N GLY A 570 -19.00 4.42 -37.38
CA GLY A 570 -18.32 3.99 -38.61
C GLY A 570 -16.78 3.93 -38.50
N SER A 571 -16.21 4.56 -37.48
CA SER A 571 -14.76 4.57 -37.19
C SER A 571 -14.35 3.60 -36.07
N GLU A 572 -15.34 2.91 -35.47
CA GLU A 572 -15.13 2.00 -34.37
C GLU A 572 -15.00 0.55 -34.85
N ARG A 573 -14.04 -0.17 -34.25
CA ARG A 573 -13.90 -1.61 -34.38
C ARG A 573 -14.16 -2.25 -33.02
N MET A 574 -15.08 -3.21 -32.99
CA MET A 574 -15.26 -4.06 -31.82
C MET A 574 -14.33 -5.28 -31.89
N ILE A 575 -13.64 -5.55 -30.79
CA ILE A 575 -12.91 -6.78 -30.52
C ILE A 575 -13.43 -7.32 -29.19
N GLY A 576 -14.39 -8.23 -29.25
CA GLY A 576 -15.04 -8.74 -28.03
C GLY A 576 -15.71 -7.61 -27.24
N TYR A 577 -15.28 -7.39 -25.99
CA TYR A 577 -15.76 -6.32 -25.10
C TYR A 577 -15.03 -4.97 -25.28
N TYR A 578 -14.09 -4.88 -26.22
CA TYR A 578 -13.28 -3.69 -26.47
C TYR A 578 -13.77 -2.92 -27.69
N HIS A 579 -14.00 -1.62 -27.52
CA HIS A 579 -14.35 -0.67 -28.57
C HIS A 579 -13.11 0.12 -28.95
N ILE A 580 -12.63 -0.03 -30.18
CA ILE A 580 -11.41 0.64 -30.64
C ILE A 580 -11.79 1.70 -31.67
N ARG A 581 -11.63 2.97 -31.32
CA ARG A 581 -11.74 4.10 -32.23
C ARG A 581 -10.37 4.45 -32.78
N GLU A 582 -10.19 4.34 -34.10
CA GLU A 582 -8.99 4.84 -34.77
C GLU A 582 -9.19 6.32 -35.13
N LEU A 583 -8.20 7.15 -34.79
CA LEU A 583 -8.28 8.59 -35.01
C LEU A 583 -7.81 8.96 -36.43
N PRO A 584 -8.68 9.55 -37.28
CA PRO A 584 -8.36 9.77 -38.69
C PRO A 584 -7.31 10.87 -38.92
N ARG A 585 -7.04 11.71 -37.91
CA ARG A 585 -6.10 12.86 -37.99
C ARG A 585 -4.76 12.59 -37.28
N TRP A 586 -4.41 11.33 -37.04
CA TRP A 586 -3.12 10.96 -36.48
C TRP A 586 -1.99 11.22 -37.50
N ASP A 587 -0.96 11.98 -37.10
CA ASP A 587 0.17 12.37 -37.96
C ASP A 587 1.51 11.73 -37.55
N GLY A 588 1.51 10.88 -36.52
CA GLY A 588 2.67 10.13 -36.06
C GLY A 588 3.75 10.95 -35.35
N ARG A 589 3.54 12.26 -35.12
CA ARG A 589 4.59 13.15 -34.60
C ARG A 589 4.63 13.17 -33.07
N PHE A 590 5.77 12.78 -32.52
CA PHE A 590 6.03 12.93 -31.08
C PHE A 590 6.48 14.34 -30.69
N ALA A 591 7.12 15.12 -31.57
CA ALA A 591 7.52 16.50 -31.29
C ALA A 591 6.85 17.47 -32.29
N ARG A 592 6.48 18.65 -31.81
CA ARG A 592 5.77 19.68 -32.59
C ARG A 592 6.38 21.05 -32.36
N ILE A 593 6.42 21.88 -33.40
CA ILE A 593 6.79 23.30 -33.28
C ILE A 593 5.54 24.08 -32.89
N GLU A 594 5.58 24.72 -31.72
CA GLU A 594 4.50 25.57 -31.20
C GLU A 594 4.67 27.03 -31.64
N ARG A 595 5.92 27.49 -31.78
CA ARG A 595 6.25 28.86 -32.22
C ARG A 595 7.47 28.85 -33.13
N GLY A 596 7.44 29.71 -34.15
CA GLY A 596 8.45 29.78 -35.21
C GLY A 596 8.09 28.90 -36.41
N ALA A 597 8.99 28.86 -37.40
CA ALA A 597 8.79 28.12 -38.65
C ALA A 597 9.95 27.15 -38.89
N GLY A 598 9.64 25.92 -39.27
CA GLY A 598 10.63 24.88 -39.53
C GLY A 598 10.03 23.48 -39.47
N GLN A 599 10.90 22.49 -39.31
CA GLN A 599 10.53 21.09 -39.08
C GLN A 599 11.29 20.56 -37.87
N VAL A 600 10.63 19.70 -37.09
CA VAL A 600 11.24 18.93 -36.01
C VAL A 600 11.04 17.45 -36.30
N VAL A 601 12.11 16.67 -36.20
CA VAL A 601 12.10 15.22 -36.41
C VAL A 601 12.67 14.56 -35.17
N VAL A 602 11.97 13.56 -34.63
CA VAL A 602 12.50 12.76 -33.52
C VAL A 602 13.40 11.67 -34.11
N THR A 603 14.69 11.74 -33.81
CA THR A 603 15.70 10.80 -34.33
C THR A 603 15.93 9.62 -33.39
N ARG A 604 15.60 9.80 -32.10
CA ARG A 604 15.63 8.75 -31.08
C ARG A 604 14.57 9.00 -30.02
N LEU A 605 13.88 7.94 -29.62
CA LEU A 605 12.95 7.96 -28.50
C LEU A 605 13.09 6.64 -27.74
N ASP A 606 13.73 6.70 -26.59
CA ASP A 606 13.89 5.54 -25.71
C ASP A 606 13.78 5.93 -24.23
N ASP A 607 14.10 4.97 -23.36
CA ASP A 607 14.07 5.09 -21.90
C ASP A 607 15.15 6.01 -21.31
N ARG A 608 16.10 6.49 -22.13
CA ARG A 608 17.22 7.34 -21.69
C ARG A 608 17.13 8.75 -22.23
N ALA A 609 16.65 8.92 -23.45
CA ALA A 609 16.62 10.21 -24.12
C ALA A 609 15.53 10.33 -25.19
N VAL A 610 15.13 11.57 -25.43
CA VAL A 610 14.47 11.98 -26.67
C VAL A 610 15.45 12.84 -27.44
N GLU A 611 15.88 12.38 -28.60
CA GLU A 611 16.73 13.17 -29.50
C GLU A 611 15.88 13.75 -30.63
N VAL A 612 16.03 15.04 -30.87
CA VAL A 612 15.32 15.75 -31.93
C VAL A 612 16.29 16.48 -32.84
N GLU A 613 15.95 16.52 -34.12
CA GLU A 613 16.60 17.32 -35.14
C GLU A 613 15.67 18.45 -35.55
N VAL A 614 16.15 19.69 -35.47
CA VAL A 614 15.40 20.90 -35.83
C VAL A 614 15.99 21.50 -37.10
N ALA A 615 15.18 21.51 -38.17
CA ALA A 615 15.49 22.18 -39.42
C ALA A 615 14.68 23.47 -39.52
N ALA A 616 15.28 24.59 -39.12
CA ALA A 616 14.66 25.92 -39.10
C ALA A 616 15.69 27.02 -39.42
N GLU A 617 15.23 28.19 -39.86
CA GLU A 617 16.11 29.36 -40.09
C GLU A 617 16.55 30.05 -38.79
N GLY A 618 15.85 29.78 -37.69
CA GLY A 618 16.16 30.32 -36.37
C GLY A 618 15.56 29.46 -35.25
N PRO A 619 15.72 29.88 -33.99
CA PRO A 619 15.18 29.12 -32.87
C PRO A 619 13.66 28.95 -32.94
N VAL A 620 13.18 27.77 -32.54
CA VAL A 620 11.76 27.42 -32.52
C VAL A 620 11.37 26.87 -31.15
N LEU A 621 10.13 27.14 -30.71
CA LEU A 621 9.61 26.51 -29.51
C LEU A 621 9.09 25.12 -29.89
N VAL A 622 9.75 24.07 -29.40
CA VAL A 622 9.33 22.69 -29.61
C VAL A 622 8.65 22.17 -28.36
N ALA A 623 7.46 21.59 -28.50
CA ALA A 623 6.79 20.82 -27.47
C ALA A 623 6.83 19.32 -27.82
N LEU A 624 7.18 18.50 -26.84
CA LEU A 624 7.14 17.05 -26.94
C LEU A 624 5.74 16.54 -26.56
N GLY A 625 5.33 15.42 -27.15
CA GLY A 625 4.11 14.70 -26.83
C GLY A 625 4.26 13.87 -25.56
N THR A 626 4.97 14.37 -24.57
CA THR A 626 5.12 13.74 -23.26
C THR A 626 4.92 14.78 -22.17
N GLY A 627 4.42 14.31 -21.05
CA GLY A 627 4.32 15.10 -19.85
C GLY A 627 5.68 15.68 -19.41
N PHE A 628 5.69 16.91 -18.91
CA PHE A 628 6.89 17.62 -18.40
C PHE A 628 7.57 17.00 -17.15
N TYR A 629 6.97 16.01 -16.45
CA TYR A 629 7.53 15.39 -15.24
C TYR A 629 7.86 13.92 -15.49
N PRO A 630 8.96 13.40 -14.90
CA PRO A 630 9.98 14.13 -14.12
C PRO A 630 10.62 15.26 -14.95
N ARG A 631 11.19 16.29 -14.30
CA ARG A 631 11.78 17.44 -15.01
C ARG A 631 12.73 16.97 -16.10
N TRP A 632 12.86 17.76 -17.16
CA TRP A 632 13.72 17.46 -18.30
C TRP A 632 14.84 18.49 -18.43
N ARG A 633 15.95 18.05 -19.00
CA ARG A 633 17.04 18.91 -19.47
C ARG A 633 17.21 18.70 -20.96
N ALA A 634 17.43 19.78 -21.69
CA ALA A 634 17.80 19.72 -23.09
C ALA A 634 19.25 20.17 -23.26
N ARG A 635 20.01 19.46 -24.10
CA ARG A 635 21.35 19.82 -24.52
C ARG A 635 21.45 19.78 -26.03
N HIS A 636 21.82 20.90 -26.62
CA HIS A 636 22.15 20.99 -28.03
C HIS A 636 23.47 20.26 -28.32
N ALA A 637 23.71 19.82 -29.56
CA ALA A 637 24.94 19.13 -29.99
C ALA A 637 26.23 19.95 -29.78
N SER A 638 26.11 21.27 -29.63
CA SER A 638 27.23 22.15 -29.22
C SER A 638 27.61 22.02 -27.74
N GLY A 639 26.86 21.25 -26.95
CA GLY A 639 27.00 21.10 -25.50
C GLY A 639 26.27 22.16 -24.67
N ALA A 640 25.72 23.19 -25.32
CA ALA A 640 24.95 24.23 -24.68
C ALA A 640 23.64 23.67 -24.08
N ALA A 641 23.27 24.16 -22.90
CA ALA A 641 21.98 23.83 -22.29
C ALA A 641 20.87 24.66 -22.92
N GLU A 642 19.76 24.03 -23.24
CA GLU A 642 18.55 24.69 -23.72
C GLU A 642 17.49 24.63 -22.60
N PRO A 643 16.97 25.77 -22.13
CA PRO A 643 15.99 25.78 -21.04
C PRO A 643 14.72 25.00 -21.41
N VAL A 644 14.24 24.18 -20.46
CA VAL A 644 13.04 23.37 -20.62
C VAL A 644 11.94 23.93 -19.72
N TYR A 645 10.75 24.08 -20.28
CA TYR A 645 9.58 24.75 -19.72
C TYR A 645 8.39 23.79 -19.67
N ALA A 646 7.50 24.02 -18.70
CA ALA A 646 6.19 23.37 -18.68
C ALA A 646 5.25 24.17 -19.60
N TYR A 647 4.78 23.56 -20.68
CA TYR A 647 3.85 24.20 -21.61
C TYR A 647 2.47 23.53 -21.54
N PRO A 648 1.35 24.27 -21.42
CA PRO A 648 0.02 23.68 -21.41
C PRO A 648 -0.21 22.77 -22.63
N ALA A 649 -0.76 21.58 -22.43
CA ALA A 649 -1.02 20.63 -23.53
C ALA A 649 -1.92 21.24 -24.62
N PHE A 650 -2.86 22.09 -24.18
CA PHE A 650 -3.73 22.96 -24.98
C PHE A 650 -4.11 24.22 -24.16
N PRO A 651 -4.69 25.27 -24.75
CA PRO A 651 -5.08 26.48 -24.01
C PRO A 651 -6.05 26.18 -22.86
N GLY A 652 -5.64 26.51 -21.63
CA GLY A 652 -6.43 26.24 -20.41
C GLY A 652 -6.26 24.83 -19.84
N ALA A 653 -5.46 23.96 -20.47
CA ALA A 653 -5.16 22.63 -19.97
C ALA A 653 -4.53 22.69 -18.57
N ARG A 654 -4.98 21.80 -17.69
CA ARG A 654 -4.33 21.48 -16.42
C ARG A 654 -3.03 20.73 -16.68
N LEU A 655 -2.97 19.86 -17.69
CA LEU A 655 -1.77 19.10 -18.02
C LEU A 655 -0.77 19.93 -18.85
N HIS A 656 0.52 19.80 -18.54
CA HIS A 656 1.62 20.43 -19.25
C HIS A 656 2.56 19.39 -19.85
N VAL A 657 3.13 19.73 -21.00
CA VAL A 657 4.07 18.93 -21.75
C VAL A 657 5.47 19.55 -21.71
N VAL A 658 6.48 18.74 -22.00
CA VAL A 658 7.86 19.23 -22.15
C VAL A 658 7.90 20.21 -23.32
N ALA A 659 8.38 21.43 -23.10
CA ALA A 659 8.69 22.36 -24.17
C ALA A 659 10.05 23.02 -23.99
N ALA A 660 10.74 23.34 -25.08
CA ALA A 660 12.00 24.06 -25.04
C ALA A 660 12.15 24.93 -26.29
N TRP A 661 12.77 26.10 -26.14
CA TRP A 661 13.26 26.85 -27.28
C TRP A 661 14.53 26.16 -27.77
N LEU A 662 14.49 25.64 -28.99
CA LEU A 662 15.57 24.88 -29.61
C LEU A 662 16.20 25.67 -30.75
N ALA A 663 17.53 25.73 -30.79
CA ALA A 663 18.26 26.20 -31.96
C ALA A 663 18.20 25.18 -33.11
N PRO A 664 18.42 25.59 -34.37
CA PRO A 664 18.56 24.66 -35.47
C PRO A 664 19.70 23.65 -35.23
N GLY A 665 19.45 22.37 -35.50
CA GLY A 665 20.39 21.27 -35.28
C GLY A 665 19.85 20.19 -34.34
N HIS A 666 20.76 19.43 -33.75
CA HIS A 666 20.45 18.27 -32.93
C HIS A 666 20.38 18.62 -31.44
N THR A 667 19.30 18.23 -30.77
CA THR A 667 19.12 18.39 -29.32
C THR A 667 18.74 17.09 -28.66
N THR A 668 19.43 16.77 -27.56
CA THR A 668 19.12 15.63 -26.69
C THR A 668 18.37 16.12 -25.46
N PHE A 669 17.12 15.68 -25.31
CA PHE A 669 16.37 15.76 -24.07
C PHE A 669 16.66 14.53 -23.21
N THR A 670 17.02 14.77 -21.97
CA THR A 670 17.17 13.73 -20.95
C THR A 670 16.32 14.12 -19.75
N VAL A 671 15.72 13.14 -19.09
CA VAL A 671 15.17 13.35 -17.75
C VAL A 671 16.28 13.93 -16.88
N ASP A 672 15.95 14.99 -16.13
CA ASP A 672 16.81 15.64 -15.16
C ASP A 672 17.48 14.53 -14.32
N GLY A 673 18.82 14.47 -14.36
CA GLY A 673 19.63 13.32 -13.92
C GLY A 673 19.48 12.98 -12.43
N PRO A 674 20.42 12.24 -11.80
CA PRO A 674 20.32 11.97 -10.37
C PRO A 674 20.08 13.30 -9.64
N LEU A 675 18.96 13.38 -8.92
CA LEU A 675 18.57 14.60 -8.26
C LEU A 675 19.72 15.03 -7.33
N PRO A 676 19.92 16.33 -7.06
CA PRO A 676 20.86 16.76 -6.01
C PRO A 676 20.65 15.99 -4.69
N SER A 677 19.40 15.62 -4.40
CA SER A 677 18.98 14.80 -3.28
C SER A 677 19.48 13.35 -3.28
N ASP A 678 19.87 12.80 -4.44
CA ASP A 678 20.50 11.47 -4.56
C ASP A 678 21.93 11.46 -3.97
N HIS A 679 22.51 12.64 -3.74
CA HIS A 679 23.80 12.80 -3.09
C HIS A 679 23.67 13.20 -1.62
N ASP A 680 22.59 13.88 -1.23
CA ASP A 680 22.33 14.32 0.15
C ASP A 680 22.21 13.13 1.13
N GLY A 681 21.67 12.01 0.67
CA GLY A 681 21.59 10.77 1.45
C GLY A 681 22.93 10.06 1.67
N ARG A 682 23.98 10.35 0.88
CA ARG A 682 25.25 9.59 0.91
C ARG A 682 26.03 9.81 2.20
N LEU A 683 26.10 11.03 2.70
CA LEU A 683 26.78 11.33 3.96
C LEU A 683 26.08 10.65 5.13
N ILE A 684 24.75 10.73 5.18
CA ILE A 684 23.95 10.10 6.23
C ILE A 684 24.06 8.56 6.14
N THR A 685 24.03 8.01 4.92
CA THR A 685 24.26 6.59 4.65
C THR A 685 25.65 6.15 5.12
N LEU A 686 26.70 6.92 4.83
CA LEU A 686 28.05 6.64 5.28
C LEU A 686 28.13 6.65 6.81
N LEU A 687 27.54 7.66 7.46
CA LEU A 687 27.47 7.75 8.91
C LEU A 687 26.68 6.57 9.52
N ALA A 688 25.58 6.16 8.90
CA ALA A 688 24.77 5.02 9.29
C ALA A 688 25.54 3.70 9.15
N ALA A 689 26.25 3.49 8.05
CA ALA A 689 27.10 2.32 7.81
C ALA A 689 28.29 2.27 8.79
N LEU A 690 28.93 3.42 9.06
CA LEU A 690 29.98 3.53 10.07
C LEU A 690 29.45 3.26 11.48
N ALA A 691 28.26 3.77 11.84
CA ALA A 691 27.60 3.46 13.10
C ALA A 691 27.25 1.97 13.21
N ALA A 692 26.86 1.32 12.11
CA ALA A 692 26.66 -0.11 12.04
C ALA A 692 27.94 -0.91 12.26
N ALA A 693 29.00 -0.60 11.53
CA ALA A 693 30.30 -1.22 11.71
C ALA A 693 30.83 -1.03 13.15
N ALA A 694 30.69 0.18 13.71
CA ALA A 694 31.05 0.47 15.10
C ALA A 694 30.19 -0.33 16.09
N GLY A 695 28.88 -0.43 15.85
CA GLY A 695 27.97 -1.26 16.64
C GLY A 695 28.38 -2.73 16.66
N VAL A 696 28.73 -3.29 15.50
CA VAL A 696 29.27 -4.65 15.37
C VAL A 696 30.58 -4.81 16.13
N ALA A 697 31.51 -3.87 15.98
CA ALA A 697 32.80 -3.90 16.67
C ALA A 697 32.65 -3.84 18.20
N VAL A 698 31.81 -2.92 18.70
CA VAL A 698 31.47 -2.79 20.13
C VAL A 698 30.88 -4.07 20.69
N TRP A 699 30.05 -4.77 19.92
CA TRP A 699 29.41 -6.01 20.36
C TRP A 699 30.33 -7.24 20.29
N ARG A 700 31.29 -7.26 19.35
CA ARG A 700 32.32 -8.32 19.27
C ARG A 700 33.30 -8.24 20.43
N VAL A 701 33.69 -7.04 20.85
CA VAL A 701 34.69 -6.85 21.92
C VAL A 701 34.03 -6.83 23.31
N ARG A 702 34.21 -7.91 24.09
CA ARG A 702 33.61 -8.10 25.43
C ARG A 702 33.79 -6.90 26.36
N ARG A 703 34.95 -6.24 26.32
CA ARG A 703 35.29 -5.06 27.13
C ARG A 703 34.42 -3.84 26.78
N TRP A 704 34.20 -3.58 25.49
CA TRP A 704 33.44 -2.42 25.01
C TRP A 704 31.94 -2.62 25.24
N ARG A 705 31.43 -3.82 24.95
CA ARG A 705 30.07 -4.24 25.33
C ARG A 705 29.77 -3.99 26.80
N TYR A 706 30.70 -4.35 27.69
CA TYR A 706 30.51 -4.16 29.13
C TYR A 706 30.53 -2.67 29.54
N ARG A 707 31.38 -1.84 28.91
CA ARG A 707 31.40 -0.38 29.14
C ARG A 707 30.10 0.28 28.68
N ALA A 708 29.62 -0.01 27.47
CA ALA A 708 28.36 0.52 26.96
C ALA A 708 27.17 0.14 27.87
N LEU A 709 27.12 -1.13 28.31
CA LEU A 709 26.10 -1.61 29.25
C LEU A 709 26.19 -0.93 30.62
N ARG A 710 27.39 -0.56 31.11
CA ARG A 710 27.56 0.21 32.36
C ARG A 710 27.06 1.64 32.22
N VAL A 711 27.36 2.32 31.12
CA VAL A 711 26.88 3.70 30.87
C VAL A 711 25.36 3.74 30.83
N LEU A 712 24.74 2.81 30.09
CA LEU A 712 23.28 2.66 30.04
C LEU A 712 22.67 2.31 31.41
N ALA A 713 23.35 1.47 32.20
CA ALA A 713 22.91 1.16 33.56
C ALA A 713 23.01 2.38 34.51
N GLY A 714 24.03 3.23 34.35
CA GLY A 714 24.19 4.47 35.10
C GLY A 714 23.11 5.51 34.79
N TRP A 715 22.74 5.65 33.51
CA TRP A 715 21.60 6.47 33.07
C TRP A 715 20.28 5.95 33.66
N ARG A 716 20.09 4.62 33.67
CA ARG A 716 18.90 3.99 34.24
C ARG A 716 18.78 4.17 35.76
N ALA A 717 19.88 4.14 36.50
CA ALA A 717 19.88 4.31 37.95
C ALA A 717 19.39 5.71 38.39
N ARG A 718 19.49 6.71 37.50
CA ARG A 718 19.00 8.08 37.74
C ARG A 718 17.52 8.29 37.40
N TRP A 719 16.94 7.44 36.56
CA TRP A 719 15.55 7.56 36.08
C TRP A 719 14.42 6.75 36.76
N PRO A 720 14.60 5.82 37.73
CA PRO A 720 13.59 4.79 37.97
C PRO A 720 12.31 5.27 38.67
N ARG A 721 12.36 6.35 39.46
CA ARG A 721 11.17 6.84 40.19
C ARG A 721 10.34 7.83 39.39
N LEU A 722 10.98 8.68 38.58
CA LEU A 722 10.28 9.58 37.66
C LEU A 722 9.84 8.88 36.38
N GLY A 723 10.57 7.89 35.86
CA GLY A 723 10.22 7.23 34.59
C GLY A 723 8.92 6.40 34.66
N ALA A 724 8.71 5.62 35.71
CA ALA A 724 7.48 4.83 35.85
C ALA A 724 6.23 5.70 36.03
N VAL A 725 6.37 6.83 36.75
CA VAL A 725 5.30 7.83 36.93
C VAL A 725 5.11 8.67 35.67
N ALA A 726 6.19 9.13 35.04
CA ALA A 726 6.16 9.88 33.77
C ALA A 726 5.65 9.05 32.59
N ILE A 727 5.65 7.72 32.68
CA ILE A 727 5.06 6.87 31.63
C ILE A 727 3.62 6.52 31.97
N ARG A 728 3.31 6.15 33.22
CA ARG A 728 1.92 5.83 33.63
C ARG A 728 1.02 7.05 33.66
N ALA A 729 1.54 8.18 34.12
CA ALA A 729 0.84 9.45 34.08
C ALA A 729 1.16 10.16 32.78
N GLY A 730 2.43 10.25 32.36
CA GLY A 730 2.80 11.10 31.23
C GLY A 730 2.57 10.52 29.83
N VAL A 731 2.26 9.23 29.61
CA VAL A 731 1.67 8.82 28.31
C VAL A 731 0.21 9.31 28.22
N PRO A 732 -0.67 9.08 29.22
CA PRO A 732 -1.98 9.74 29.27
C PRO A 732 -1.89 11.26 29.28
N LEU A 733 -0.94 11.87 30.00
CA LEU A 733 -0.77 13.31 30.09
C LEU A 733 -0.15 13.88 28.82
N ALA A 734 0.69 13.13 28.11
CA ALA A 734 1.13 13.48 26.77
C ALA A 734 -0.04 13.36 25.79
N LEU A 735 -0.86 12.31 25.82
CA LEU A 735 -2.06 12.21 24.99
C LEU A 735 -3.05 13.35 25.29
N VAL A 736 -3.24 13.70 26.57
CA VAL A 736 -4.08 14.83 27.01
C VAL A 736 -3.44 16.17 26.66
N ALA A 737 -2.12 16.31 26.79
CA ALA A 737 -1.40 17.55 26.42
C ALA A 737 -1.33 17.71 24.90
N LEU A 738 -1.23 16.63 24.14
CA LEU A 738 -1.31 16.61 22.68
C LEU A 738 -2.74 16.91 22.23
N ALA A 739 -3.76 16.36 22.90
CA ALA A 739 -5.16 16.74 22.69
C ALA A 739 -5.41 18.21 23.06
N ALA A 740 -4.88 18.68 24.19
CA ALA A 740 -5.00 20.07 24.65
C ALA A 740 -4.18 21.05 23.79
N ARG A 741 -3.06 20.61 23.22
CA ARG A 741 -2.25 21.36 22.25
C ARG A 741 -2.97 21.45 20.91
N GLY A 742 -3.54 20.35 20.41
CA GLY A 742 -4.45 20.37 19.26
C GLY A 742 -5.63 21.33 19.49
N CYS A 743 -6.18 21.37 20.72
CA CYS A 743 -7.20 22.37 21.08
C CYS A 743 -6.66 23.81 21.21
N ARG A 744 -5.36 24.03 21.37
CA ARG A 744 -4.72 25.34 21.52
C ARG A 744 -4.32 25.94 20.18
N GLU A 745 -3.88 25.10 19.24
CA GLU A 745 -3.49 25.47 17.88
C GLU A 745 -4.69 25.92 17.03
N ALA A 746 -5.92 25.61 17.45
CA ALA A 746 -7.14 26.23 16.92
C ALA A 746 -7.22 27.76 17.10
N GLY A 747 -6.29 28.37 17.86
CA GLY A 747 -6.18 29.82 18.04
C GLY A 747 -5.08 30.51 17.23
N ASP A 748 -4.26 29.77 16.47
CA ASP A 748 -3.19 30.32 15.62
C ASP A 748 -3.72 30.65 14.20
N ASP A 749 -2.90 31.31 13.37
CA ASP A 749 -3.24 31.60 11.97
C ASP A 749 -3.63 30.31 11.24
N ALA A 750 -4.75 30.34 10.51
CA ALA A 750 -5.26 29.17 9.81
C ALA A 750 -4.26 28.72 8.73
N ARG A 751 -3.67 27.53 8.90
CA ARG A 751 -2.81 26.90 7.89
C ARG A 751 -3.63 26.40 6.70
N ALA A 752 -4.86 25.95 6.95
CA ALA A 752 -5.90 25.66 5.97
C ALA A 752 -7.30 25.87 6.59
N LEU A 753 -8.35 25.83 5.77
CA LEU A 753 -9.73 25.85 6.27
C LEU A 753 -10.19 24.46 6.71
N GLU A 754 -10.93 24.40 7.81
CA GLU A 754 -11.50 23.18 8.38
C GLU A 754 -12.98 23.40 8.72
N LEU A 755 -13.84 22.43 8.35
CA LEU A 755 -15.24 22.33 8.72
C LEU A 755 -15.43 21.92 10.18
N GLY A 756 -14.52 21.11 10.74
CA GLY A 756 -14.56 20.66 12.13
C GLY A 756 -13.23 20.15 12.71
N GLY A 757 -13.01 20.42 14.00
CA GLY A 757 -11.86 19.92 14.77
C GLY A 757 -12.26 18.73 15.65
N GLY A 758 -12.30 17.53 15.09
CA GLY A 758 -12.71 16.32 15.81
C GLY A 758 -14.19 16.35 16.23
N LEU A 759 -14.47 16.43 17.53
CA LEU A 759 -15.86 16.37 18.06
C LEU A 759 -16.63 17.70 17.94
N ARG A 760 -16.04 18.74 17.35
CA ARG A 760 -16.61 20.09 17.30
C ARG A 760 -16.64 20.66 15.88
N ALA A 761 -17.84 21.06 15.45
CA ALA A 761 -18.06 21.90 14.28
C ALA A 761 -17.37 23.27 14.43
N THR A 762 -16.59 23.66 13.43
CA THR A 762 -15.98 25.00 13.28
C THR A 762 -16.67 25.82 12.19
N ALA A 763 -17.50 25.19 11.36
CA ALA A 763 -18.31 25.81 10.34
C ALA A 763 -19.83 25.63 10.56
N SER A 764 -20.64 26.41 9.84
CA SER A 764 -21.99 26.03 9.46
C SER A 764 -22.03 25.69 7.98
N VAL A 765 -22.63 24.55 7.64
CA VAL A 765 -22.79 24.09 6.27
C VAL A 765 -24.28 24.10 5.97
N GLU A 766 -24.64 24.73 4.86
CA GLU A 766 -25.99 24.69 4.29
C GLU A 766 -25.90 24.08 2.89
N ALA A 767 -26.94 23.35 2.47
CA ALA A 767 -27.10 22.88 1.10
C ALA A 767 -28.49 23.23 0.55
N ARG A 768 -28.60 23.31 -0.78
CA ARG A 768 -29.90 23.40 -1.46
C ARG A 768 -29.85 22.82 -2.86
N LYS A 769 -31.00 22.44 -3.40
CA LYS A 769 -31.18 22.33 -4.85
C LYS A 769 -31.19 23.73 -5.49
N LEU A 770 -30.82 23.88 -6.77
CA LEU A 770 -30.69 25.19 -7.46
C LEU A 770 -31.87 26.16 -7.21
N ASP A 771 -33.10 25.64 -7.14
CA ASP A 771 -34.34 26.40 -6.91
C ASP A 771 -34.97 26.18 -5.52
N GLY A 772 -34.27 25.47 -4.63
CA GLY A 772 -34.73 25.14 -3.28
C GLY A 772 -34.37 26.17 -2.22
N ALA A 773 -34.97 26.00 -1.04
CA ALA A 773 -34.52 26.68 0.17
C ALA A 773 -33.18 26.10 0.67
N TRP A 774 -32.37 26.93 1.32
CA TRP A 774 -31.19 26.47 2.05
C TRP A 774 -31.62 25.66 3.26
N GLN A 775 -30.99 24.50 3.43
CA GLN A 775 -31.18 23.60 4.56
C GLN A 775 -29.86 23.54 5.33
N ASP A 776 -29.94 23.66 6.66
CA ASP A 776 -28.78 23.46 7.52
C ASP A 776 -28.42 21.97 7.54
N CYS A 777 -27.12 21.68 7.48
CA CYS A 777 -26.60 20.32 7.53
C CYS A 777 -26.15 19.98 8.95
N ASP A 778 -26.47 18.78 9.41
CA ASP A 778 -26.14 18.33 10.75
C ASP A 778 -24.70 17.83 10.82
N TYR A 779 -23.92 18.37 11.76
CA TYR A 779 -22.57 17.89 12.00
C TYR A 779 -22.58 16.61 12.84
N SER A 780 -22.25 15.49 12.21
CA SER A 780 -22.01 14.22 12.89
C SER A 780 -20.68 14.27 13.62
N ARG A 781 -20.73 14.41 14.94
CA ARG A 781 -19.52 14.37 15.80
C ARG A 781 -18.79 13.03 15.77
N LEU A 782 -19.48 11.96 15.34
CA LEU A 782 -18.92 10.61 15.28
C LEU A 782 -18.06 10.45 14.03
N THR A 783 -18.56 10.93 12.89
CA THR A 783 -17.88 10.78 11.60
C THR A 783 -17.01 11.99 11.24
N GLY A 784 -17.28 13.16 11.81
CA GLY A 784 -16.62 14.42 11.45
C GLY A 784 -17.14 15.02 10.15
N GLU A 785 -18.38 14.69 9.78
CA GLU A 785 -18.99 15.02 8.49
C GLU A 785 -20.28 15.81 8.72
N TYR A 786 -20.62 16.68 7.78
CA TYR A 786 -21.91 17.35 7.67
C TYR A 786 -22.80 16.56 6.71
N ASP A 787 -23.97 16.16 7.18
CA ASP A 787 -24.99 15.47 6.38
C ASP A 787 -26.21 16.38 6.22
N CYS A 788 -26.62 16.62 4.98
CA CYS A 788 -27.82 17.36 4.63
C CYS A 788 -28.82 16.36 4.03
N ASP A 789 -29.79 15.90 4.82
CA ASP A 789 -30.78 14.84 4.51
C ASP A 789 -31.05 14.61 3.00
N GLY A 790 -30.30 13.70 2.38
CA GLY A 790 -30.47 13.27 0.98
C GLY A 790 -30.13 14.31 -0.08
N LEU A 791 -29.40 15.37 0.27
CA LEU A 791 -28.88 16.38 -0.63
C LEU A 791 -27.37 16.26 -0.79
N LEU A 792 -26.63 16.17 0.31
CA LEU A 792 -25.18 16.34 0.31
C LEU A 792 -24.50 15.83 1.58
N GLU A 793 -23.33 15.24 1.41
CA GLU A 793 -22.35 14.99 2.47
C GLU A 793 -21.14 15.93 2.27
N ALA A 794 -20.65 16.58 3.34
CA ALA A 794 -19.44 17.41 3.30
C ALA A 794 -18.51 17.12 4.49
N ARG A 795 -17.20 17.11 4.26
CA ARG A 795 -16.20 16.79 5.28
C ARG A 795 -14.84 17.40 5.01
N ASP A 796 -14.05 17.50 6.06
CA ASP A 796 -12.62 17.78 5.94
C ASP A 796 -11.91 16.56 5.40
N ALA A 797 -11.21 16.75 4.29
CA ALA A 797 -10.40 15.73 3.67
C ALA A 797 -9.16 16.39 3.07
N THR A 798 -8.57 15.73 2.10
CA THR A 798 -7.55 16.33 1.27
C THR A 798 -7.92 16.13 -0.19
N ALA A 799 -7.57 17.09 -1.03
CA ALA A 799 -7.81 17.00 -2.45
C ALA A 799 -6.60 17.50 -3.24
N ASN A 800 -6.44 16.93 -4.43
CA ASN A 800 -5.36 17.20 -5.36
C ASN A 800 -5.66 18.45 -6.21
N LEU A 801 -5.80 19.61 -5.57
CA LEU A 801 -6.37 20.82 -6.20
C LEU A 801 -5.34 21.85 -6.66
N LEU A 802 -4.19 21.91 -6.01
CA LEU A 802 -3.11 22.84 -6.36
C LEU A 802 -2.13 22.17 -7.31
N ASN A 803 -1.98 22.72 -8.52
CA ASN A 803 -1.13 22.20 -9.59
C ASN A 803 -0.13 23.29 -10.00
N ASP A 804 1.06 23.32 -9.40
CA ASP A 804 2.02 24.40 -9.70
C ASP A 804 3.31 23.87 -10.38
N ALA A 805 3.30 22.59 -10.73
CA ALA A 805 4.45 21.86 -11.24
C ALA A 805 3.96 20.65 -12.04
N VAL A 806 3.46 20.89 -13.26
CA VAL A 806 2.76 19.86 -14.03
C VAL A 806 3.71 19.16 -14.99
N PRO A 807 3.62 17.82 -15.18
CA PRO A 807 2.68 16.82 -14.68
C PRO A 807 3.13 16.04 -13.44
N SER A 808 3.45 16.72 -12.33
CA SER A 808 3.25 16.05 -11.05
C SER A 808 1.85 16.38 -10.56
N TRP A 809 1.12 15.33 -10.21
CA TRP A 809 -0.24 15.29 -9.68
C TRP A 809 -0.62 16.48 -8.80
N GLY A 810 -1.93 16.82 -8.76
CA GLY A 810 -2.42 17.85 -7.85
C GLY A 810 -1.91 17.59 -6.44
N PHE A 811 -1.30 18.61 -5.85
CA PHE A 811 -0.75 18.49 -4.52
C PHE A 811 -1.91 18.21 -3.56
N VAL A 812 -1.71 17.19 -2.74
CA VAL A 812 -2.62 16.82 -1.66
C VAL A 812 -2.66 17.97 -0.67
N THR A 813 -3.66 18.83 -0.83
CA THR A 813 -3.95 19.90 0.11
C THR A 813 -5.07 19.50 1.04
N PRO A 814 -5.08 19.97 2.30
CA PRO A 814 -6.31 20.01 3.08
C PRO A 814 -7.40 20.69 2.26
N ALA A 815 -8.56 20.07 2.18
CA ALA A 815 -9.67 20.55 1.40
C ALA A 815 -10.99 20.19 2.07
N ILE A 816 -11.98 21.03 1.83
CA ILE A 816 -13.37 20.72 2.10
C ILE A 816 -13.85 19.89 0.91
N THR A 817 -14.20 18.62 1.14
CA THR A 817 -14.81 17.77 0.12
C THR A 817 -16.31 17.67 0.34
N ALA A 818 -17.07 17.62 -0.75
CA ALA A 818 -18.51 17.39 -0.70
C ALA A 818 -18.96 16.51 -1.87
N SER A 819 -20.00 15.69 -1.66
CA SER A 819 -20.65 14.92 -2.70
C SER A 819 -22.15 15.16 -2.64
N ALA A 820 -22.80 15.34 -3.79
CA ALA A 820 -24.24 15.51 -3.84
C ALA A 820 -24.95 14.18 -4.08
N ASP A 821 -26.02 13.92 -3.34
CA ASP A 821 -26.88 12.75 -3.55
C ASP A 821 -27.82 12.93 -4.75
N THR A 822 -27.98 14.17 -5.23
CA THR A 822 -28.85 14.52 -6.34
C THR A 822 -28.23 15.58 -7.25
N LEU A 823 -28.70 15.67 -8.49
CA LEU A 823 -28.23 16.70 -9.44
C LEU A 823 -28.68 18.11 -9.04
N GLY A 824 -27.78 19.07 -9.28
CA GLY A 824 -28.07 20.50 -9.14
C GLY A 824 -28.10 20.97 -7.68
N VAL A 825 -27.16 20.49 -6.86
CA VAL A 825 -26.99 20.92 -5.47
C VAL A 825 -25.95 22.04 -5.38
N GLU A 826 -26.23 23.05 -4.55
CA GLU A 826 -25.28 24.07 -4.13
C GLU A 826 -24.94 23.88 -2.65
N ILE A 827 -23.65 24.01 -2.32
CA ILE A 827 -23.16 24.06 -0.94
C ILE A 827 -22.86 25.51 -0.55
N ARG A 828 -23.07 25.83 0.72
CA ARG A 828 -22.60 27.05 1.36
C ARG A 828 -21.96 26.72 2.69
N VAL A 829 -20.68 27.04 2.81
CA VAL A 829 -19.92 26.90 4.06
C VAL A 829 -19.71 28.28 4.64
N ARG A 830 -19.99 28.47 5.94
CA ARG A 830 -19.61 29.67 6.69
C ARG A 830 -18.75 29.28 7.88
N LEU A 831 -17.62 29.94 8.05
CA LEU A 831 -16.71 29.71 9.17
C LEU A 831 -16.01 31.01 9.55
N ARG A 832 -15.28 31.03 10.67
CA ARG A 832 -14.41 32.14 11.04
C ARG A 832 -12.98 31.64 11.12
N ALA A 833 -12.05 32.40 10.55
CA ALA A 833 -10.64 32.07 10.59
C ALA A 833 -9.78 33.34 10.58
N ARG A 834 -8.59 33.26 11.18
CA ARG A 834 -7.55 34.28 11.05
C ARG A 834 -6.67 33.93 9.86
N LEU A 835 -6.78 34.70 8.78
CA LEU A 835 -5.94 34.56 7.59
C LEU A 835 -4.82 35.60 7.60
N SER A 836 -3.57 35.15 7.45
CA SER A 836 -2.37 36.00 7.36
C SER A 836 -1.35 35.42 6.37
N GLY A 837 -0.77 36.27 5.53
CA GLY A 837 0.22 35.86 4.52
C GLY A 837 -0.42 35.37 3.22
N ALA A 838 0.33 34.58 2.46
CA ALA A 838 -0.09 34.10 1.14
C ALA A 838 -0.76 32.72 1.24
N TYR A 839 -1.83 32.54 0.47
CA TYR A 839 -2.63 31.32 0.39
C TYR A 839 -2.83 30.95 -1.07
N TYR A 840 -3.00 29.65 -1.30
CA TYR A 840 -3.49 29.11 -2.55
C TYR A 840 -4.92 28.62 -2.37
N ALA A 841 -5.80 29.08 -3.25
CA ALA A 841 -7.20 28.68 -3.28
C ALA A 841 -7.49 27.95 -4.59
N ALA A 842 -8.19 26.81 -4.54
CA ALA A 842 -8.60 26.09 -5.74
C ALA A 842 -9.86 25.25 -5.50
N VAL A 843 -10.59 24.95 -6.58
CA VAL A 843 -11.77 24.09 -6.58
C VAL A 843 -11.62 22.96 -7.62
N SER A 844 -12.14 21.75 -7.33
CA SER A 844 -12.01 20.58 -8.22
C SER A 844 -12.67 20.80 -9.58
N GLU A 845 -13.87 21.38 -9.57
CA GLU A 845 -14.74 21.59 -10.72
C GLU A 845 -15.44 22.95 -10.65
N ASP A 846 -15.72 23.52 -11.82
CA ASP A 846 -16.33 24.83 -12.01
C ASP A 846 -15.61 25.98 -11.27
N GLU A 847 -16.36 26.74 -10.49
CA GLU A 847 -15.99 27.94 -9.77
C GLU A 847 -16.61 27.90 -8.37
N ALA A 848 -15.87 28.37 -7.38
CA ALA A 848 -16.39 28.61 -6.04
C ALA A 848 -16.37 30.11 -5.74
N GLU A 849 -17.47 30.66 -5.24
CA GLU A 849 -17.51 32.02 -4.71
C GLU A 849 -16.90 32.02 -3.31
N LEU A 850 -15.82 32.77 -3.11
CA LEU A 850 -15.17 33.01 -1.83
C LEU A 850 -15.42 34.45 -1.38
N VAL A 851 -16.04 34.61 -0.21
CA VAL A 851 -16.29 35.90 0.43
C VAL A 851 -15.58 35.93 1.77
N VAL A 852 -14.65 36.87 1.94
CA VAL A 852 -13.95 37.12 3.20
C VAL A 852 -14.39 38.49 3.74
N GLU A 853 -14.72 38.56 5.03
CA GLU A 853 -15.15 39.81 5.68
C GLU A 853 -14.13 40.94 5.47
N GLY A 854 -14.61 42.06 4.92
CA GLY A 854 -13.77 43.22 4.60
C GLY A 854 -13.05 43.14 3.24
N GLU A 855 -13.30 42.12 2.44
CA GLU A 855 -12.74 41.96 1.08
C GLU A 855 -13.84 41.78 0.02
N PRO A 856 -13.58 42.12 -1.25
CA PRO A 856 -14.52 41.86 -2.34
C PRO A 856 -14.72 40.35 -2.55
N SER A 857 -15.94 39.96 -2.95
CA SER A 857 -16.24 38.59 -3.37
C SER A 857 -15.36 38.20 -4.56
N ARG A 858 -14.82 36.98 -4.54
CA ARG A 858 -13.98 36.44 -5.61
C ARG A 858 -14.54 35.14 -6.13
N THR A 859 -14.44 34.95 -7.44
CA THR A 859 -14.75 33.69 -8.10
C THR A 859 -13.46 32.88 -8.24
N ILE A 860 -13.33 31.83 -7.45
CA ILE A 860 -12.13 31.00 -7.36
C ILE A 860 -12.25 29.83 -8.33
N ARG A 861 -11.32 29.77 -9.29
CA ARG A 861 -10.96 28.51 -9.98
C ARG A 861 -9.65 27.97 -9.41
N ARG A 862 -8.60 28.79 -9.55
CA ARG A 862 -7.28 28.65 -8.95
C ARG A 862 -6.70 30.05 -8.78
N GLU A 863 -6.36 30.45 -7.56
CA GLU A 863 -5.85 31.79 -7.31
C GLU A 863 -4.86 31.77 -6.14
N ARG A 864 -3.82 32.59 -6.24
CA ARG A 864 -2.95 32.92 -5.11
C ARG A 864 -3.47 34.20 -4.45
N LEU A 865 -3.87 34.08 -3.20
CA LEU A 865 -4.47 35.12 -2.38
C LEU A 865 -3.45 35.60 -1.35
N VAL A 866 -3.42 36.89 -1.03
CA VAL A 866 -2.56 37.43 0.02
C VAL A 866 -3.42 38.22 1.00
N TYR A 867 -3.33 37.86 2.27
CA TYR A 867 -4.11 38.42 3.35
C TYR A 867 -3.21 39.16 4.34
N ASP A 868 -3.50 40.44 4.61
CA ASP A 868 -2.92 41.13 5.75
C ASP A 868 -3.46 40.52 7.05
N ASP A 869 -2.64 40.42 8.09
CA ASP A 869 -3.12 39.98 9.41
C ASP A 869 -4.04 41.06 10.03
N ARG A 870 -5.35 40.84 9.95
CA ARG A 870 -6.40 41.71 10.52
C ARG A 870 -7.23 40.99 11.59
N GLY A 871 -6.68 39.91 12.16
CA GLY A 871 -7.40 39.04 13.09
C GLY A 871 -8.41 38.13 12.41
N GLU A 872 -9.34 37.60 13.22
CA GLU A 872 -10.32 36.60 12.81
C GLU A 872 -11.47 37.21 11.99
N ARG A 873 -11.72 36.66 10.80
CA ARG A 873 -12.71 37.15 9.83
C ARG A 873 -13.74 36.09 9.50
N ALA A 874 -14.97 36.51 9.21
CA ALA A 874 -15.98 35.60 8.64
C ALA A 874 -15.62 35.25 7.19
N ILE A 875 -15.67 33.96 6.87
CA ILE A 875 -15.43 33.40 5.55
C ILE A 875 -16.69 32.67 5.10
N LYS A 876 -17.10 32.89 3.86
CA LYS A 876 -18.19 32.18 3.22
C LYS A 876 -17.71 31.62 1.88
N ILE A 877 -17.92 30.33 1.69
CA ILE A 877 -17.65 29.62 0.43
C ILE A 877 -18.98 29.17 -0.13
N ARG A 878 -19.17 29.31 -1.45
CA ARG A 878 -20.34 28.78 -2.15
C ARG A 878 -19.91 28.12 -3.45
N GLY A 879 -20.40 26.92 -3.72
CA GLY A 879 -20.09 26.18 -4.94
C GLY A 879 -21.24 25.28 -5.37
N ARG A 880 -21.21 24.85 -6.63
CA ARG A 880 -22.06 23.77 -7.12
C ARG A 880 -21.37 22.44 -6.84
N VAL A 881 -22.12 21.47 -6.35
CA VAL A 881 -21.58 20.14 -5.98
C VAL A 881 -22.12 19.12 -6.97
N PRO A 882 -21.26 18.42 -7.73
CA PRO A 882 -21.67 17.36 -8.63
C PRO A 882 -22.00 16.09 -7.83
N MET A 883 -22.63 15.12 -8.47
CA MET A 883 -22.88 13.79 -7.87
C MET A 883 -21.61 12.94 -7.71
N THR A 884 -20.48 13.40 -8.26
CA THR A 884 -19.17 12.74 -8.14
C THR A 884 -18.45 13.23 -6.89
N SER A 885 -17.72 14.33 -7.00
CA SER A 885 -17.03 14.96 -5.88
C SER A 885 -16.69 16.42 -6.17
N TRP A 886 -17.06 17.30 -5.25
CA TRP A 886 -16.58 18.67 -5.16
C TRP A 886 -15.48 18.75 -4.11
N ALA A 887 -14.45 19.54 -4.35
CA ALA A 887 -13.45 19.84 -3.35
C ALA A 887 -12.99 21.29 -3.46
N PHE A 888 -12.80 21.96 -2.32
CA PHE A 888 -12.27 23.31 -2.23
C PHE A 888 -11.12 23.37 -1.24
N THR A 889 -9.98 23.91 -1.66
CA THR A 889 -8.84 24.17 -0.78
C THR A 889 -8.59 25.66 -0.64
N LEU A 890 -8.16 26.06 0.55
CA LEU A 890 -7.51 27.33 0.83
C LEU A 890 -6.40 27.04 1.84
N VAL A 891 -5.15 26.97 1.38
CA VAL A 891 -3.98 26.55 2.18
C VAL A 891 -2.86 27.59 2.12
N ARG A 892 -2.16 27.81 3.23
CA ARG A 892 -1.11 28.82 3.35
C ARG A 892 0.14 28.38 2.58
N GLU A 893 0.70 29.25 1.75
CA GLU A 893 1.82 28.96 0.83
C GLU A 893 3.06 28.40 1.55
N ASP A 894 3.40 28.94 2.72
CA ASP A 894 4.59 28.52 3.48
C ASP A 894 4.42 27.17 4.21
N THR A 895 3.21 26.61 4.21
CA THR A 895 2.95 25.24 4.71
C THR A 895 3.17 24.19 3.62
N LEU A 896 3.30 24.61 2.36
CA LEU A 896 3.64 23.75 1.24
C LEU A 896 5.15 23.55 1.19
N LEU A 897 5.61 22.36 1.58
CA LEU A 897 7.02 22.01 1.55
C LEU A 897 7.34 20.99 0.42
N PRO A 898 8.47 21.17 -0.30
CA PRO A 898 9.24 22.41 -0.41
C PRO A 898 8.45 23.49 -1.17
N PRO A 899 8.83 24.79 -1.08
CA PRO A 899 8.20 25.86 -1.83
C PRO A 899 8.17 25.53 -3.33
N ARG A 900 7.00 25.65 -3.97
CA ARG A 900 6.80 25.36 -5.39
C ARG A 900 6.28 26.61 -6.10
N PRO A 901 7.17 27.49 -6.59
CA PRO A 901 6.70 28.55 -7.47
C PRO A 901 6.05 27.91 -8.71
N PHE A 902 5.01 28.55 -9.24
CA PHE A 902 4.50 28.22 -10.57
C PHE A 902 5.68 28.11 -11.53
N LEU A 903 5.79 27.00 -12.25
CA LEU A 903 6.76 26.93 -13.34
C LEU A 903 6.36 27.98 -14.36
N ASP A 904 7.27 28.92 -14.63
CA ASP A 904 7.07 29.90 -15.69
C ASP A 904 6.87 29.15 -17.01
N GLY A 905 5.81 29.51 -17.73
CA GLY A 905 5.64 29.07 -19.11
C GLY A 905 6.82 29.53 -19.97
N PRO A 906 7.00 28.93 -21.17
CA PRO A 906 8.05 29.39 -22.06
C PRO A 906 7.85 30.86 -22.42
N PRO A 907 8.92 31.68 -22.46
CA PRO A 907 8.83 33.07 -22.86
C PRO A 907 8.32 33.18 -24.31
N ASP A 908 7.74 34.34 -24.64
CA ASP A 908 7.22 34.61 -25.98
C ASP A 908 8.30 34.61 -27.06
N ASP A 909 9.53 34.99 -26.69
CA ASP A 909 10.71 34.96 -27.56
C ASP A 909 11.76 33.96 -27.07
N ALA A 910 12.55 33.43 -28.00
CA ALA A 910 13.69 32.58 -27.69
C ALA A 910 14.68 33.28 -26.73
N PRO A 911 15.12 32.61 -25.66
CA PRO A 911 16.10 33.15 -24.73
C PRO A 911 17.40 33.57 -25.44
N PRO A 912 18.12 34.60 -24.93
CA PRO A 912 19.39 35.03 -25.50
C PRO A 912 20.41 33.90 -25.67
N GLU A 913 20.48 32.97 -24.71
CA GLU A 913 21.37 31.81 -24.80
C GLU A 913 21.07 30.90 -25.99
N VAL A 914 19.80 30.67 -26.33
CA VAL A 914 19.40 29.82 -27.48
C VAL A 914 19.66 30.55 -28.79
N ARG A 915 19.36 31.86 -28.87
CA ARG A 915 19.67 32.69 -30.06
C ARG A 915 21.16 32.73 -30.36
N ALA A 916 22.00 32.74 -29.33
CA ALA A 916 23.45 32.72 -29.48
C ALA A 916 23.99 31.39 -30.05
N ILE A 917 23.25 30.29 -29.93
CA ILE A 917 23.60 29.01 -30.56
C ILE A 917 23.32 29.09 -32.06
N ALA A 918 22.14 29.60 -32.46
CA ALA A 918 21.74 29.70 -33.86
C ALA A 918 22.58 30.68 -34.71
N GLY A 919 23.23 31.65 -34.07
CA GLY A 919 24.11 32.62 -34.73
C GLY A 919 25.56 32.16 -34.93
N ARG A 920 25.91 30.93 -34.53
CA ARG A 920 27.21 30.31 -34.74
C ARG A 920 27.12 29.26 -35.84
#